data_AF-A0A3A0FW69-F1
#
_entry.id   AF-A0A3A0FW69-F1
#
_cell.length_a   1.000
_cell.length_b   1.000
_cell.length_c   1.000
_cell.angle_alpha   90.00
_cell.angle_beta   90.00
_cell.angle_gamma   90.00
#
_symmetry.space_group_name_H-M   'P 1'
#
loop_
_entity.id
_entity.type
_entity.pdbx_description
1 polymer ?
#
loop_
_entity_poly.entity_id
_entity_poly.type
_entity_poly.pdbx_seq_one_letter_code
_entity_poly.pdbx_strand_id
1 'polypeptide(L)'
;MRSGSGQRRAWCARLALAAWAVAGAAPAGALAPSARIEGGAPELRFGDAVASAGDVNGDGYEDVIVGAPFFEDGEASEGAAFVFHGGPNGLGNGSAAGAATVLQGDQDDARFGVAVASAGDVDADGYDDVVVGSGGWDGGQTDEGAAFVFLGGPFGVASGGTATADATLQGDAANARLGSAVAGAGDVDGDGYDDVVAGGRLYQSQGDQSNEGVALIFRGGPNGVASGGFATAHARLQSDVAGAFFGDAVAGAGDVNGDGYDDVLVGATRFSGPEVREGAAFLFQGSAAGIADGGPATAAARLESDQVDAWFGASVAAAGDVNGDGYADIAVGAPQWDGGAANEGAAFVWLGGPAGIASGSASSAAARLEGDQVDQTQPGGGVRGVQLGSALAGGDANADGYDDVLAGAPYYDAGQVDEGAAFLFRGGPGAIASGGAASAARRLEADRAGNWLATAVGFADANGDGFADALVAALRFGDPFPAEQSEGALYVFPGAPNAACENGADDDGDAQVDLADPGCSAAEDRFEEIDVATGATTTLASAQAESVVVHDGPLSAPTTAVLAAGGAVNGSLRAIERSRVRVEGGAVAGAVVAADAARAEIAGGSVAAVAARGAAVIEIRGSGFDHPLGELGALAGDVAGTLADGTPFAASFERDAGATIRLAPEPAATALSLASLGALAAAARADRRGRARELAARPKPPLPFPA
;
A
#
# COMPACT_ATOMS: atom_id res chain seq x y z
N MET A 1 -29.56 35.29 -59.38
CA MET A 1 -29.72 35.06 -57.94
C MET A 1 -29.13 33.69 -57.60
N ARG A 2 -28.27 33.68 -56.57
CA ARG A 2 -27.65 32.54 -55.86
C ARG A 2 -26.75 31.59 -56.65
N SER A 3 -25.48 31.98 -56.62
CA SER A 3 -24.28 31.14 -56.73
C SER A 3 -24.31 30.00 -55.71
N GLY A 4 -24.09 28.78 -56.20
CA GLY A 4 -23.62 27.65 -55.41
C GLY A 4 -22.24 27.24 -55.92
N SER A 5 -21.28 27.07 -55.02
CA SER A 5 -20.14 26.15 -55.18
C SER A 5 -19.18 26.27 -54.00
N GLY A 6 -18.70 25.11 -53.52
CA GLY A 6 -17.35 24.97 -53.00
C GLY A 6 -17.17 25.10 -51.49
N GLN A 7 -17.53 24.07 -50.73
CA GLN A 7 -16.78 23.76 -49.51
C GLN A 7 -15.62 22.82 -49.84
N ARG A 8 -14.44 23.31 -49.47
CA ARG A 8 -13.12 22.78 -49.75
C ARG A 8 -12.83 21.61 -48.81
N ARG A 9 -12.40 20.48 -49.39
CA ARG A 9 -11.64 19.46 -48.69
C ARG A 9 -10.25 20.03 -48.39
N ALA A 10 -9.96 20.31 -47.13
CA ALA A 10 -8.61 20.61 -46.67
C ALA A 10 -8.09 19.40 -45.90
N TRP A 11 -7.03 18.82 -46.47
CA TRP A 11 -6.20 17.78 -45.89
C TRP A 11 -5.53 18.30 -44.62
N CYS A 12 -5.73 17.64 -43.48
CA CYS A 12 -4.82 17.77 -42.34
C CYS A 12 -3.90 16.56 -42.32
N ALA A 13 -2.61 16.84 -42.52
CA ALA A 13 -1.53 15.89 -42.43
C ALA A 13 -1.42 15.34 -41.00
N ARG A 14 -1.34 14.01 -40.87
CA ARG A 14 -0.94 13.32 -39.64
C ARG A 14 0.52 13.64 -39.37
N LEU A 15 0.78 14.57 -38.44
CA LEU A 15 2.04 14.65 -37.71
C LEU A 15 1.92 13.72 -36.50
N ALA A 16 2.48 12.53 -36.61
CA ALA A 16 2.73 11.68 -35.45
C ALA A 16 3.94 12.28 -34.71
N LEU A 17 3.69 13.08 -33.66
CA LEU A 17 4.70 13.28 -32.63
C LEU A 17 4.61 12.09 -31.68
N ALA A 18 5.60 11.22 -31.73
CA ALA A 18 5.90 10.29 -30.65
C ALA A 18 6.39 11.13 -29.46
N ALA A 19 5.51 11.36 -28.49
CA ALA A 19 5.93 11.82 -27.17
C ALA A 19 6.58 10.62 -26.47
N TRP A 20 7.88 10.75 -26.21
CA TRP A 20 8.61 9.85 -25.33
C TRP A 20 8.02 9.96 -23.92
N ALA A 21 7.52 8.85 -23.39
CA ALA A 21 7.30 8.71 -21.97
C ALA A 21 8.65 8.74 -21.27
N VAL A 22 8.96 9.83 -20.58
CA VAL A 22 9.94 9.81 -19.49
C VAL A 22 9.14 9.39 -18.28
N ALA A 23 9.07 8.08 -18.03
CA ALA A 23 8.74 7.57 -16.72
C ALA A 23 9.90 8.02 -15.81
N GLY A 24 9.65 9.02 -14.97
CA GLY A 24 10.53 9.29 -13.84
C GLY A 24 10.48 8.07 -12.94
N ALA A 25 11.64 7.50 -12.63
CA ALA A 25 11.74 6.45 -11.63
C ALA A 25 11.22 7.01 -10.29
N ALA A 26 10.32 6.26 -9.64
CA ALA A 26 9.90 6.54 -8.27
C ALA A 26 11.14 6.56 -7.35
N PRO A 27 11.20 7.46 -6.35
CA PRO A 27 12.26 7.42 -5.36
C PRO A 27 12.23 6.09 -4.57
N ALA A 28 13.41 5.63 -4.17
CA ALA A 28 13.60 4.37 -3.44
C ALA A 28 12.76 4.32 -2.16
N GLY A 29 12.06 3.20 -1.93
CA GLY A 29 11.24 2.94 -0.73
C GLY A 29 9.71 2.98 -0.95
N ALA A 30 9.21 3.46 -2.08
CA ALA A 30 7.78 3.45 -2.39
C ALA A 30 7.32 2.07 -2.89
N LEU A 31 6.66 1.30 -2.02
CA LEU A 31 5.92 0.12 -2.46
C LEU A 31 4.74 0.55 -3.31
N ALA A 32 4.64 0.01 -4.53
CA ALA A 32 3.53 0.31 -5.41
C ALA A 32 2.22 -0.22 -4.81
N PRO A 33 1.10 0.50 -4.96
CA PRO A 33 -0.20 0.02 -4.52
C PRO A 33 -0.58 -1.27 -5.26
N SER A 34 -1.17 -2.23 -4.55
CA SER A 34 -1.72 -3.46 -5.15
C SER A 34 -2.97 -3.17 -5.98
N ALA A 35 -3.75 -2.18 -5.54
CA ALA A 35 -4.96 -1.74 -6.20
C ALA A 35 -5.07 -0.22 -6.25
N ARG A 36 -5.68 0.26 -7.33
CA ARG A 36 -6.11 1.63 -7.53
C ARG A 36 -7.53 1.63 -8.09
N ILE A 37 -8.44 2.29 -7.37
CA ILE A 37 -9.85 2.41 -7.73
C ILE A 37 -10.15 3.88 -7.97
N GLU A 38 -10.56 4.22 -9.19
CA GLU A 38 -10.92 5.60 -9.59
C GLU A 38 -12.41 5.89 -9.37
N GLY A 39 -12.76 7.11 -8.97
CA GLY A 39 -14.16 7.54 -8.85
C GLY A 39 -14.95 7.48 -10.17
N GLY A 40 -14.26 7.64 -11.31
CA GLY A 40 -14.82 7.39 -12.64
C GLY A 40 -15.77 8.47 -13.18
N ALA A 41 -16.01 9.53 -12.42
CA ALA A 41 -16.70 10.73 -12.87
C ALA A 41 -16.20 11.96 -12.11
N PRO A 42 -16.23 13.14 -12.74
CA PRO A 42 -15.74 14.37 -12.13
C PRO A 42 -16.55 14.83 -10.92
N GLU A 43 -15.87 15.54 -10.02
CA GLU A 43 -16.42 16.32 -8.92
C GLU A 43 -17.09 15.51 -7.79
N LEU A 44 -17.28 14.19 -7.93
CA LEU A 44 -17.92 13.37 -6.90
C LEU A 44 -17.09 13.17 -5.62
N ARG A 45 -15.78 13.48 -5.66
CA ARG A 45 -14.82 13.34 -4.55
C ARG A 45 -14.82 11.93 -3.94
N PHE A 46 -14.65 10.91 -4.79
CA PHE A 46 -14.48 9.53 -4.33
C PHE A 46 -13.27 9.41 -3.40
N GLY A 47 -13.47 8.84 -2.21
CA GLY A 47 -12.41 8.77 -1.20
C GLY A 47 -12.34 10.00 -0.30
N ASP A 48 -13.41 10.80 -0.19
CA ASP A 48 -13.48 11.85 0.85
C ASP A 48 -13.48 11.22 2.26
N ALA A 49 -13.99 10.00 2.35
CA ALA A 49 -13.87 9.10 3.49
C ALA A 49 -13.61 7.67 2.99
N VAL A 50 -12.82 6.90 3.74
CA VAL A 50 -12.57 5.47 3.50
C VAL A 50 -12.44 4.75 4.84
N ALA A 51 -12.92 3.52 4.92
CA ALA A 51 -12.76 2.64 6.07
C ALA A 51 -12.86 1.17 5.65
N SER A 52 -12.43 0.25 6.52
CA SER A 52 -12.96 -1.12 6.47
C SER A 52 -14.47 -1.07 6.64
N ALA A 53 -15.17 -1.91 5.90
CA ALA A 53 -16.58 -2.19 6.12
C ALA A 53 -16.77 -3.39 7.07
N GLY A 54 -15.69 -4.07 7.47
CA GLY A 54 -15.75 -5.42 8.05
C GLY A 54 -16.06 -6.47 6.98
N ASP A 55 -16.26 -7.72 7.36
CA ASP A 55 -16.72 -8.80 6.47
C ASP A 55 -18.25 -8.75 6.33
N VAL A 56 -18.76 -7.80 5.56
CA VAL A 56 -20.21 -7.57 5.43
C VAL A 56 -20.93 -8.71 4.74
N ASN A 57 -20.17 -9.61 4.08
CA ASN A 57 -20.70 -10.69 3.26
C ASN A 57 -20.40 -12.10 3.82
N GLY A 58 -19.59 -12.19 4.87
CA GLY A 58 -19.26 -13.40 5.62
C GLY A 58 -18.38 -14.38 4.85
N ASP A 59 -17.53 -13.91 3.94
CA ASP A 59 -16.63 -14.75 3.13
C ASP A 59 -15.21 -14.89 3.70
N GLY A 60 -14.94 -14.24 4.82
CA GLY A 60 -13.70 -14.29 5.59
C GLY A 60 -12.64 -13.29 5.11
N TYR A 61 -13.01 -12.31 4.28
CA TYR A 61 -12.15 -11.21 3.86
C TYR A 61 -12.81 -9.90 4.27
N GLU A 62 -12.02 -8.93 4.73
CA GLU A 62 -12.60 -7.63 5.04
C GLU A 62 -13.02 -6.89 3.75
N ASP A 63 -14.19 -6.27 3.80
CA ASP A 63 -14.71 -5.43 2.74
C ASP A 63 -14.32 -3.97 2.99
N VAL A 64 -14.44 -3.12 1.98
CA VAL A 64 -14.03 -1.70 2.05
C VAL A 64 -15.17 -0.79 1.63
N ILE A 65 -15.42 0.27 2.41
CA ILE A 65 -16.39 1.30 2.09
C ILE A 65 -15.71 2.63 1.76
N VAL A 66 -16.17 3.30 0.69
CA VAL A 66 -15.61 4.56 0.20
C VAL A 66 -16.73 5.58 -0.03
N GLY A 67 -16.58 6.77 0.56
CA GLY A 67 -17.51 7.89 0.43
C GLY A 67 -17.26 8.78 -0.78
N ALA A 68 -18.33 9.30 -1.36
CA ALA A 68 -18.35 10.27 -2.45
C ALA A 68 -19.47 11.31 -2.24
N PRO A 69 -19.27 12.29 -1.34
CA PRO A 69 -20.34 13.18 -0.90
C PRO A 69 -20.87 14.16 -1.96
N PHE A 70 -20.25 14.22 -3.14
CA PHE A 70 -20.69 15.08 -4.23
C PHE A 70 -21.14 14.26 -5.45
N PHE A 71 -21.37 12.96 -5.26
CA PHE A 71 -21.99 12.12 -6.28
C PHE A 71 -23.39 12.63 -6.63
N GLU A 72 -23.76 12.54 -7.91
CA GLU A 72 -25.04 13.01 -8.47
C GLU A 72 -25.67 11.92 -9.35
N ASP A 73 -26.90 11.50 -9.04
CA ASP A 73 -27.75 10.56 -9.78
C ASP A 73 -29.24 10.94 -9.73
N GLY A 74 -29.50 12.24 -9.88
CA GLY A 74 -30.87 12.77 -9.96
C GLY A 74 -31.01 14.10 -9.24
N GLU A 75 -30.35 14.22 -8.09
CA GLU A 75 -30.29 15.43 -7.26
C GLU A 75 -28.82 15.89 -7.14
N ALA A 76 -28.61 17.20 -6.92
CA ALA A 76 -27.30 17.81 -6.90
C ALA A 76 -26.57 17.49 -5.59
N SER A 77 -25.35 16.97 -5.65
CA SER A 77 -24.53 16.60 -4.48
C SER A 77 -25.30 15.76 -3.43
N GLU A 78 -26.17 14.86 -3.87
CA GLU A 78 -26.90 13.94 -2.97
C GLU A 78 -25.95 12.98 -2.26
N GLY A 79 -24.86 12.61 -2.93
CA GLY A 79 -23.77 11.82 -2.38
C GLY A 79 -24.02 10.31 -2.46
N ALA A 80 -22.94 9.54 -2.37
CA ALA A 80 -22.97 8.08 -2.37
C ALA A 80 -21.87 7.47 -1.49
N ALA A 81 -22.07 6.23 -1.08
CA ALA A 81 -21.05 5.35 -0.54
C ALA A 81 -20.97 4.06 -1.35
N PHE A 82 -19.76 3.58 -1.58
CA PHE A 82 -19.45 2.42 -2.42
C PHE A 82 -18.82 1.34 -1.56
N VAL A 83 -19.41 0.15 -1.54
CA VAL A 83 -18.88 -1.02 -0.82
C VAL A 83 -18.24 -1.97 -1.82
N PHE A 84 -16.98 -2.32 -1.59
CA PHE A 84 -16.21 -3.27 -2.38
C PHE A 84 -15.93 -4.50 -1.54
N HIS A 85 -16.30 -5.67 -2.04
CA HIS A 85 -15.98 -6.89 -1.33
C HIS A 85 -14.49 -7.24 -1.49
N GLY A 86 -13.88 -7.69 -0.40
CA GLY A 86 -12.57 -8.32 -0.39
C GLY A 86 -12.58 -9.66 -1.11
N GLY A 87 -11.47 -10.37 -1.01
CA GLY A 87 -11.34 -11.70 -1.56
C GLY A 87 -9.90 -12.18 -1.60
N PRO A 88 -9.63 -13.41 -2.08
CA PRO A 88 -8.29 -14.03 -2.01
C PRO A 88 -7.17 -13.34 -2.81
N ASN A 89 -7.47 -12.26 -3.54
CA ASN A 89 -6.47 -11.44 -4.22
C ASN A 89 -6.55 -9.96 -3.78
N GLY A 90 -7.25 -9.69 -2.68
CA GLY A 90 -7.62 -8.34 -2.26
C GLY A 90 -8.56 -7.64 -3.23
N LEU A 91 -8.63 -6.33 -3.08
CA LEU A 91 -9.26 -5.46 -4.07
C LEU A 91 -8.44 -5.43 -5.37
N GLY A 92 -9.14 -5.30 -6.50
CA GLY A 92 -8.52 -5.18 -7.83
C GLY A 92 -8.44 -3.72 -8.31
N ASN A 93 -7.53 -3.46 -9.25
CA ASN A 93 -7.55 -2.21 -10.02
C ASN A 93 -8.89 -2.02 -10.73
N GLY A 94 -9.46 -0.82 -10.69
CA GLY A 94 -10.77 -0.57 -11.27
C GLY A 94 -11.30 0.85 -11.08
N SER A 95 -12.62 0.96 -11.01
CA SER A 95 -13.33 2.20 -10.72
C SER A 95 -14.50 1.95 -9.78
N ALA A 96 -15.15 3.01 -9.32
CA ALA A 96 -16.35 2.97 -8.48
C ALA A 96 -17.49 2.12 -9.07
N ALA A 97 -17.53 1.97 -10.41
CA ALA A 97 -18.48 1.10 -11.10
C ALA A 97 -18.27 -0.40 -10.81
N GLY A 98 -17.14 -0.78 -10.21
CA GLY A 98 -16.83 -2.13 -9.76
C GLY A 98 -17.26 -2.44 -8.33
N ALA A 99 -17.86 -1.49 -7.62
CA ALA A 99 -18.40 -1.71 -6.28
C ALA A 99 -19.45 -2.83 -6.29
N ALA A 100 -19.46 -3.65 -5.24
CA ALA A 100 -20.48 -4.68 -5.04
C ALA A 100 -21.84 -4.04 -4.73
N THR A 101 -21.82 -2.97 -3.93
CA THR A 101 -23.00 -2.21 -3.54
C THR A 101 -22.74 -0.70 -3.64
N VAL A 102 -23.76 0.03 -4.07
CA VAL A 102 -23.81 1.50 -4.04
C VAL A 102 -25.00 1.93 -3.19
N LEU A 103 -24.72 2.77 -2.21
CA LEU A 103 -25.69 3.40 -1.31
C LEU A 103 -25.77 4.88 -1.68
N GLN A 104 -26.97 5.39 -1.95
CA GLN A 104 -27.15 6.76 -2.45
C GLN A 104 -27.96 7.63 -1.49
N GLY A 105 -27.64 8.92 -1.45
CA GLY A 105 -28.52 9.96 -0.92
C GLY A 105 -29.79 10.11 -1.76
N ASP A 106 -30.77 10.85 -1.24
CA ASP A 106 -32.05 11.09 -1.92
C ASP A 106 -32.50 12.57 -1.88
N GLN A 107 -31.58 13.49 -1.58
CA GLN A 107 -31.87 14.92 -1.43
C GLN A 107 -30.70 15.77 -1.94
N ASP A 108 -31.03 16.94 -2.51
CA ASP A 108 -30.05 17.97 -2.88
C ASP A 108 -29.17 18.34 -1.68
N ASP A 109 -27.85 18.47 -1.91
CA ASP A 109 -26.85 18.90 -0.93
C ASP A 109 -26.76 18.05 0.36
N ALA A 110 -27.37 16.85 0.38
CA ALA A 110 -27.37 15.95 1.54
C ALA A 110 -25.97 15.47 1.93
N ARG A 111 -25.08 15.35 0.93
CA ARG A 111 -23.69 14.90 1.07
C ARG A 111 -23.59 13.53 1.74
N PHE A 112 -24.45 12.60 1.34
CA PHE A 112 -24.39 11.22 1.79
C PHE A 112 -23.02 10.61 1.45
N GLY A 113 -22.39 9.91 2.39
CA GLY A 113 -21.03 9.41 2.23
C GLY A 113 -19.94 10.43 2.56
N VAL A 114 -20.26 11.52 3.27
CA VAL A 114 -19.25 12.45 3.81
C VAL A 114 -18.38 11.80 4.89
N ALA A 115 -18.93 10.79 5.58
CA ALA A 115 -18.24 9.93 6.51
C ALA A 115 -18.78 8.50 6.33
N VAL A 116 -17.90 7.50 6.42
CA VAL A 116 -18.23 6.08 6.31
C VAL A 116 -17.39 5.30 7.32
N ALA A 117 -17.95 4.22 7.87
CA ALA A 117 -17.25 3.29 8.75
C ALA A 117 -17.96 1.93 8.75
N SER A 118 -17.26 0.88 9.15
CA SER A 118 -17.92 -0.30 9.73
C SER A 118 -18.69 0.15 10.98
N ALA A 119 -19.88 -0.41 11.15
CA ALA A 119 -20.67 -0.30 12.36
C ALA A 119 -20.43 -1.48 13.33
N GLY A 120 -19.58 -2.44 12.96
CA GLY A 120 -19.51 -3.74 13.62
C GLY A 120 -20.74 -4.60 13.30
N ASP A 121 -20.96 -5.68 14.03
CA ASP A 121 -22.16 -6.52 13.94
C ASP A 121 -23.21 -6.01 14.95
N VAL A 122 -24.01 -5.03 14.53
CA VAL A 122 -24.96 -4.33 15.43
C VAL A 122 -26.20 -5.16 15.74
N ASP A 123 -26.41 -6.27 15.03
CA ASP A 123 -27.55 -7.18 15.22
C ASP A 123 -27.17 -8.64 15.58
N ALA A 124 -25.87 -8.89 15.75
CA ALA A 124 -25.24 -10.16 16.13
C ALA A 124 -25.63 -11.32 15.20
N ASP A 125 -25.81 -11.06 13.90
CA ASP A 125 -26.15 -12.07 12.90
C ASP A 125 -24.94 -12.76 12.27
N GLY A 126 -23.73 -12.28 12.58
CA GLY A 126 -22.44 -12.79 12.13
C GLY A 126 -21.92 -12.17 10.85
N TYR A 127 -22.52 -11.08 10.38
CA TYR A 127 -22.05 -10.26 9.27
C TYR A 127 -21.79 -8.84 9.79
N ASP A 128 -20.69 -8.23 9.36
CA ASP A 128 -20.44 -6.85 9.75
C ASP A 128 -21.40 -5.89 9.02
N ASP A 129 -21.74 -4.79 9.68
CA ASP A 129 -22.64 -3.77 9.19
C ASP A 129 -21.88 -2.47 8.85
N VAL A 130 -22.54 -1.56 8.15
CA VAL A 130 -21.94 -0.27 7.78
C VAL A 130 -22.78 0.91 8.23
N VAL A 131 -22.11 2.01 8.59
CA VAL A 131 -22.73 3.30 8.88
C VAL A 131 -22.24 4.37 7.91
N VAL A 132 -23.18 5.14 7.36
CA VAL A 132 -22.91 6.22 6.41
C VAL A 132 -23.50 7.54 6.91
N GLY A 133 -22.66 8.56 6.99
CA GLY A 133 -23.03 9.91 7.40
C GLY A 133 -23.53 10.78 6.24
N SER A 134 -24.49 11.67 6.53
CA SER A 134 -25.05 12.65 5.61
C SER A 134 -25.31 13.96 6.36
N GLY A 135 -24.27 14.77 6.50
CA GLY A 135 -24.33 16.01 7.30
C GLY A 135 -25.24 17.11 6.73
N GLY A 136 -25.68 17.03 5.48
CA GLY A 136 -26.62 17.97 4.86
C GLY A 136 -28.05 17.45 4.74
N TRP A 137 -28.37 16.29 5.33
CA TRP A 137 -29.68 15.67 5.18
C TRP A 137 -30.78 16.40 5.98
N ASP A 138 -31.97 16.51 5.37
CA ASP A 138 -33.15 17.17 5.93
C ASP A 138 -34.26 16.14 6.26
N GLY A 139 -34.59 16.01 7.55
CA GLY A 139 -35.66 15.16 8.10
C GLY A 139 -36.88 15.93 8.62
N GLY A 140 -36.89 17.24 8.44
CA GLY A 140 -37.91 18.14 8.96
C GLY A 140 -37.36 19.50 9.40
N GLN A 141 -36.05 19.62 9.59
CA GLN A 141 -35.31 20.87 9.71
C GLN A 141 -34.39 21.03 8.49
N THR A 142 -33.53 22.05 8.48
CA THR A 142 -32.54 22.25 7.42
C THR A 142 -31.16 21.90 7.96
N ASP A 143 -30.39 21.09 7.25
CA ASP A 143 -29.06 20.59 7.61
C ASP A 143 -29.03 19.99 9.04
N GLU A 144 -30.10 19.36 9.57
CA GLU A 144 -29.97 18.65 10.85
C GLU A 144 -29.00 17.47 10.75
N GLY A 145 -28.89 16.90 9.55
CA GLY A 145 -28.04 15.77 9.23
C GLY A 145 -28.55 14.46 9.82
N ALA A 146 -28.05 13.36 9.26
CA ALA A 146 -28.32 12.01 9.75
C ALA A 146 -27.14 11.07 9.51
N ALA A 147 -27.12 9.98 10.26
CA ALA A 147 -26.36 8.77 9.95
C ALA A 147 -27.33 7.63 9.62
N PHE A 148 -26.92 6.76 8.70
CA PHE A 148 -27.72 5.66 8.18
C PHE A 148 -26.96 4.35 8.39
N VAL A 149 -27.59 3.38 9.06
CA VAL A 149 -27.02 2.05 9.27
C VAL A 149 -27.65 1.09 8.27
N PHE A 150 -26.80 0.28 7.64
CA PHE A 150 -27.20 -0.75 6.70
C PHE A 150 -26.62 -2.08 7.16
N LEU A 151 -27.50 -3.07 7.32
CA LEU A 151 -27.09 -4.38 7.79
C LEU A 151 -26.39 -5.19 6.70
N GLY A 152 -25.37 -5.93 7.10
CA GLY A 152 -24.71 -6.96 6.33
C GLY A 152 -25.59 -8.17 6.09
N GLY A 153 -25.03 -9.19 5.46
CA GLY A 153 -25.73 -10.44 5.25
C GLY A 153 -25.02 -11.36 4.27
N PRO A 154 -25.59 -12.52 3.94
CA PRO A 154 -24.94 -13.54 3.09
C PRO A 154 -24.62 -13.12 1.65
N PHE A 155 -25.03 -11.91 1.24
CA PHE A 155 -24.71 -11.33 -0.06
C PHE A 155 -24.08 -9.93 0.06
N GLY A 156 -23.63 -9.56 1.27
CA GLY A 156 -23.22 -8.20 1.60
C GLY A 156 -24.41 -7.28 1.89
N VAL A 157 -24.08 -6.01 2.07
CA VAL A 157 -25.05 -4.92 2.22
C VAL A 157 -25.92 -4.80 0.97
N ALA A 158 -27.24 -4.67 1.13
CA ALA A 158 -28.16 -4.51 0.01
C ALA A 158 -28.00 -3.13 -0.66
N SER A 159 -27.94 -3.10 -2.00
CA SER A 159 -27.95 -1.83 -2.75
C SER A 159 -29.24 -1.04 -2.52
N GLY A 160 -29.12 0.29 -2.42
CA GLY A 160 -30.23 1.17 -2.11
C GLY A 160 -29.76 2.56 -1.69
N GLY A 161 -30.38 3.10 -0.63
CA GLY A 161 -30.06 4.43 -0.13
C GLY A 161 -30.75 4.73 1.19
N THR A 162 -30.90 6.00 1.53
CA THR A 162 -31.51 6.48 2.78
C THR A 162 -32.88 5.85 3.07
N ALA A 163 -33.71 5.60 2.05
CA ALA A 163 -35.03 5.00 2.17
C ALA A 163 -35.03 3.49 2.47
N THR A 164 -33.90 2.81 2.28
CA THR A 164 -33.73 1.36 2.52
C THR A 164 -32.77 1.08 3.66
N ALA A 165 -32.27 2.11 4.36
CA ALA A 165 -31.46 1.94 5.56
C ALA A 165 -32.27 1.24 6.65
N ASP A 166 -31.62 0.35 7.40
CA ASP A 166 -32.22 -0.38 8.51
C ASP A 166 -32.41 0.53 9.73
N ALA A 167 -31.50 1.49 9.91
CA ALA A 167 -31.66 2.57 10.87
C ALA A 167 -31.39 3.95 10.27
N THR A 168 -32.19 4.95 10.64
CA THR A 168 -31.89 6.36 10.41
C THR A 168 -31.74 7.09 11.75
N LEU A 169 -30.58 7.72 11.96
CA LEU A 169 -30.16 8.38 13.19
C LEU A 169 -30.05 9.88 12.92
N GLN A 170 -31.04 10.66 13.36
CA GLN A 170 -31.26 12.04 12.90
C GLN A 170 -30.89 13.08 13.95
N GLY A 171 -30.39 14.23 13.50
CA GLY A 171 -30.26 15.42 14.34
C GLY A 171 -31.61 15.99 14.77
N ASP A 172 -31.63 16.76 15.86
CA ASP A 172 -32.86 17.43 16.34
C ASP A 172 -32.84 18.96 16.23
N ALA A 173 -31.82 19.52 15.57
CA ALA A 173 -31.65 20.96 15.39
C ALA A 173 -31.15 21.30 13.99
N ALA A 174 -31.69 22.37 13.40
CA ALA A 174 -31.23 22.89 12.11
C ALA A 174 -29.73 23.24 12.13
N ASN A 175 -29.01 22.90 11.07
CA ASN A 175 -27.56 23.04 10.90
C ASN A 175 -26.72 22.25 11.91
N ALA A 176 -27.29 21.28 12.64
CA ALA A 176 -26.50 20.43 13.53
C ALA A 176 -25.48 19.57 12.77
N ARG A 177 -25.82 19.18 11.54
CA ARG A 177 -25.03 18.32 10.66
C ARG A 177 -24.60 17.01 11.31
N LEU A 178 -25.52 16.35 12.01
CA LEU A 178 -25.29 14.99 12.51
C LEU A 178 -24.88 14.08 11.34
N GLY A 179 -23.95 13.16 11.57
CA GLY A 179 -23.38 12.33 10.51
C GLY A 179 -22.31 13.06 9.68
N SER A 180 -21.79 14.19 10.16
CA SER A 180 -20.55 14.76 9.61
C SER A 180 -19.32 13.88 9.93
N ALA A 181 -19.42 13.08 10.98
CA ALA A 181 -18.49 12.02 11.34
C ALA A 181 -19.31 10.84 11.90
N VAL A 182 -18.91 9.61 11.58
CA VAL A 182 -19.54 8.37 12.06
C VAL A 182 -18.46 7.32 12.34
N ALA A 183 -18.71 6.43 13.29
CA ALA A 183 -17.88 5.26 13.55
C ALA A 183 -18.71 4.16 14.26
N GLY A 184 -18.28 2.91 14.14
CA GLY A 184 -18.59 1.90 15.15
C GLY A 184 -17.99 2.32 16.49
N ALA A 185 -18.77 2.15 17.56
CA ALA A 185 -18.38 2.42 18.93
C ALA A 185 -17.92 1.15 19.67
N GLY A 186 -18.02 -0.02 19.03
CA GLY A 186 -17.83 -1.32 19.69
C GLY A 186 -19.00 -1.64 20.61
N ASP A 187 -18.85 -2.65 21.48
CA ASP A 187 -19.86 -3.04 22.46
C ASP A 187 -19.65 -2.24 23.76
N VAL A 188 -20.23 -1.04 23.84
CA VAL A 188 -19.96 -0.12 24.96
C VAL A 188 -20.68 -0.52 26.24
N ASP A 189 -21.62 -1.48 26.16
CA ASP A 189 -22.41 -1.95 27.29
C ASP A 189 -22.36 -3.45 27.60
N GLY A 190 -21.58 -4.19 26.81
CA GLY A 190 -21.25 -5.60 27.00
C GLY A 190 -22.44 -6.52 26.75
N ASP A 191 -23.39 -6.11 25.91
CA ASP A 191 -24.59 -6.89 25.61
C ASP A 191 -24.44 -7.83 24.39
N GLY A 192 -23.29 -7.75 23.72
CA GLY A 192 -22.89 -8.59 22.59
C GLY A 192 -23.35 -8.08 21.24
N TYR A 193 -23.81 -6.83 21.15
CA TYR A 193 -24.13 -6.12 19.91
C TYR A 193 -23.22 -4.91 19.78
N ASP A 194 -22.67 -4.68 18.59
CA ASP A 194 -21.87 -3.47 18.38
C ASP A 194 -22.76 -2.22 18.34
N ASP A 195 -22.19 -1.10 18.80
CA ASP A 195 -22.86 0.20 18.89
C ASP A 195 -22.32 1.19 17.86
N VAL A 196 -23.03 2.31 17.67
CA VAL A 196 -22.68 3.34 16.68
C VAL A 196 -22.59 4.72 17.33
N VAL A 197 -21.59 5.50 16.91
CA VAL A 197 -21.45 6.91 17.26
C VAL A 197 -21.60 7.82 16.03
N ALA A 198 -22.36 8.91 16.18
CA ALA A 198 -22.52 9.93 15.14
C ALA A 198 -22.25 11.35 15.69
N GLY A 199 -21.40 12.10 14.98
CA GLY A 199 -21.00 13.47 15.32
C GLY A 199 -21.78 14.54 14.56
N GLY A 200 -22.14 15.61 15.26
CA GLY A 200 -22.81 16.81 14.75
C GLY A 200 -22.05 18.06 15.14
N ARG A 201 -20.97 18.36 14.42
CA ARG A 201 -19.99 19.40 14.77
C ARG A 201 -20.56 20.83 14.92
N LEU A 202 -21.69 21.11 14.28
CA LEU A 202 -22.32 22.44 14.27
C LEU A 202 -23.56 22.49 15.17
N TYR A 203 -23.81 21.45 15.96
CA TYR A 203 -24.93 21.40 16.89
C TYR A 203 -24.95 22.61 17.83
N GLN A 204 -26.17 23.10 18.07
CA GLN A 204 -26.46 24.20 18.98
C GLN A 204 -27.64 23.81 19.87
N SER A 205 -27.39 23.71 21.17
CA SER A 205 -28.42 23.50 22.19
C SER A 205 -29.27 24.77 22.32
N GLN A 206 -30.57 24.60 22.54
CA GLN A 206 -31.46 25.75 22.73
C GLN A 206 -31.15 26.47 24.05
N GLY A 207 -30.39 27.55 23.97
CA GLY A 207 -30.26 28.52 25.06
C GLY A 207 -28.83 28.95 25.39
N ASP A 208 -27.80 28.16 25.08
CA ASP A 208 -26.44 28.43 25.55
C ASP A 208 -25.35 27.86 24.61
N GLN A 209 -25.01 28.66 23.59
CA GLN A 209 -23.76 28.66 22.78
C GLN A 209 -23.98 28.40 21.28
N SER A 210 -23.04 28.89 20.46
CA SER A 210 -23.07 28.74 19.00
C SER A 210 -22.02 27.72 18.59
N ASN A 211 -22.45 26.63 17.94
CA ASN A 211 -21.61 25.56 17.39
C ASN A 211 -20.73 24.85 18.45
N GLU A 212 -21.26 24.54 19.63
CA GLU A 212 -20.54 23.72 20.61
C GLU A 212 -20.28 22.29 20.10
N GLY A 213 -21.21 21.74 19.30
CA GLY A 213 -21.13 20.40 18.74
C GLY A 213 -21.69 19.30 19.65
N VAL A 214 -21.93 18.12 19.09
CA VAL A 214 -22.49 16.94 19.77
C VAL A 214 -21.92 15.65 19.19
N ALA A 215 -21.81 14.61 20.01
CA ALA A 215 -21.73 13.21 19.58
C ALA A 215 -22.86 12.41 20.24
N LEU A 216 -23.53 11.55 19.46
CA LEU A 216 -24.62 10.70 19.92
C LEU A 216 -24.21 9.24 19.82
N ILE A 217 -24.43 8.48 20.90
CA ILE A 217 -24.20 7.03 20.95
C ILE A 217 -25.55 6.31 20.79
N PHE A 218 -25.62 5.34 19.90
CA PHE A 218 -26.80 4.52 19.64
C PHE A 218 -26.42 3.07 19.82
N ARG A 219 -27.19 2.36 20.64
CA ARG A 219 -26.90 0.96 20.91
C ARG A 219 -27.44 0.02 19.84
N GLY A 220 -26.67 -1.03 19.58
CA GLY A 220 -27.09 -2.21 18.84
C GLY A 220 -28.17 -2.99 19.58
N GLY A 221 -28.58 -4.10 19.00
CA GLY A 221 -29.56 -4.99 19.59
C GLY A 221 -30.08 -6.03 18.61
N PRO A 222 -31.00 -6.91 19.04
CA PRO A 222 -31.42 -8.07 18.24
C PRO A 222 -32.14 -7.78 16.92
N ASN A 223 -32.33 -6.50 16.55
CA ASN A 223 -32.84 -6.10 15.23
C ASN A 223 -32.01 -4.92 14.69
N GLY A 224 -30.74 -4.82 15.10
CA GLY A 224 -29.86 -3.68 14.86
C GLY A 224 -30.20 -2.45 15.68
N VAL A 225 -29.58 -1.34 15.29
CA VAL A 225 -29.78 -0.02 15.91
C VAL A 225 -31.21 0.49 15.68
N ALA A 226 -31.84 1.04 16.71
CA ALA A 226 -33.17 1.62 16.59
C ALA A 226 -33.15 2.99 15.87
N SER A 227 -33.92 3.11 14.78
CA SER A 227 -34.18 4.40 14.11
C SER A 227 -34.69 5.47 15.08
N GLY A 228 -34.20 6.70 14.91
CA GLY A 228 -34.60 7.85 15.70
C GLY A 228 -33.58 8.98 15.67
N GLY A 229 -33.17 9.46 16.85
CA GLY A 229 -32.28 10.61 17.01
C GLY A 229 -32.01 10.81 18.49
N PHE A 230 -32.02 12.04 18.97
CA PHE A 230 -31.78 12.36 20.38
C PHE A 230 -32.62 11.51 21.36
N ALA A 231 -33.89 11.26 21.05
CA ALA A 231 -34.78 10.49 21.92
C ALA A 231 -34.45 8.99 22.02
N THR A 232 -33.75 8.43 21.03
CA THR A 232 -33.36 7.01 20.99
C THR A 232 -31.87 6.80 21.27
N ALA A 233 -31.05 7.85 21.14
CA ALA A 233 -29.66 7.84 21.54
C ALA A 233 -29.52 7.44 23.02
N HIS A 234 -28.61 6.51 23.28
CA HIS A 234 -28.23 6.07 24.63
C HIS A 234 -27.54 7.18 25.40
N ALA A 235 -26.56 7.84 24.78
CA ALA A 235 -25.83 8.96 25.36
C ALA A 235 -25.75 10.14 24.38
N ARG A 236 -25.75 11.34 24.94
CA ARG A 236 -25.60 12.62 24.25
C ARG A 236 -24.41 13.32 24.88
N LEU A 237 -23.37 13.49 24.10
CA LEU A 237 -22.10 14.06 24.54
C LEU A 237 -21.95 15.42 23.89
N GLN A 238 -21.92 16.48 24.70
CA GLN A 238 -21.88 17.87 24.22
C GLN A 238 -20.74 18.63 24.87
N SER A 239 -20.10 19.52 24.11
CA SER A 239 -19.13 20.44 24.68
C SER A 239 -19.83 21.54 25.48
N ASP A 240 -19.13 22.05 26.50
CA ASP A 240 -19.52 23.23 27.27
C ASP A 240 -18.82 24.52 26.77
N VAL A 241 -18.17 24.45 25.60
CA VAL A 241 -17.44 25.56 24.96
C VAL A 241 -18.01 25.88 23.57
N ALA A 242 -18.40 27.15 23.40
CA ALA A 242 -18.89 27.69 22.14
C ALA A 242 -17.86 27.58 21.01
N GLY A 243 -18.28 27.10 19.85
CA GLY A 243 -17.44 26.98 18.68
C GLY A 243 -16.39 25.87 18.79
N ALA A 244 -16.51 24.96 19.76
CA ALA A 244 -15.56 23.87 19.97
C ALA A 244 -15.55 22.83 18.83
N PHE A 245 -16.67 22.72 18.10
CA PHE A 245 -16.88 21.71 17.05
C PHE A 245 -16.72 20.30 17.62
N PHE A 246 -17.35 20.02 18.76
CA PHE A 246 -17.36 18.69 19.34
C PHE A 246 -18.12 17.70 18.45
N GLY A 247 -17.58 16.50 18.25
CA GLY A 247 -18.09 15.55 17.26
C GLY A 247 -17.74 15.90 15.82
N ASP A 248 -16.68 16.70 15.60
CA ASP A 248 -16.09 16.89 14.26
C ASP A 248 -15.35 15.64 13.77
N ALA A 249 -14.82 14.85 14.71
CA ALA A 249 -14.31 13.50 14.50
C ALA A 249 -14.78 12.60 15.66
N VAL A 250 -15.07 11.33 15.36
CA VAL A 250 -15.47 10.31 16.35
C VAL A 250 -14.82 8.98 15.99
N ALA A 251 -14.51 8.15 16.99
CA ALA A 251 -14.04 6.77 16.82
C ALA A 251 -14.43 5.93 18.03
N GLY A 252 -14.67 4.63 17.84
CA GLY A 252 -14.47 3.66 18.92
C GLY A 252 -13.00 3.70 19.35
N ALA A 253 -12.75 3.65 20.65
CA ALA A 253 -11.41 3.65 21.23
C ALA A 253 -10.95 2.24 21.64
N GLY A 254 -11.82 1.23 21.51
CA GLY A 254 -11.65 -0.08 22.13
C GLY A 254 -11.73 0.01 23.66
N ASP A 255 -11.46 -1.09 24.33
CA ASP A 255 -11.37 -1.13 25.80
C ASP A 255 -10.01 -0.60 26.28
N VAL A 256 -9.92 0.71 26.57
CA VAL A 256 -8.64 1.33 26.97
C VAL A 256 -8.28 1.05 28.43
N ASN A 257 -9.20 0.47 29.20
CA ASN A 257 -9.06 0.29 30.64
C ASN A 257 -9.08 -1.19 31.10
N GLY A 258 -9.39 -2.11 30.18
CA GLY A 258 -9.45 -3.55 30.37
C GLY A 258 -10.65 -4.01 31.21
N ASP A 259 -11.76 -3.28 31.22
CA ASP A 259 -12.96 -3.62 31.99
C ASP A 259 -14.01 -4.44 31.20
N GLY A 260 -13.75 -4.68 29.92
CA GLY A 260 -14.55 -5.49 29.00
C GLY A 260 -15.67 -4.71 28.30
N TYR A 261 -15.65 -3.38 28.33
CA TYR A 261 -16.58 -2.52 27.60
C TYR A 261 -15.79 -1.62 26.66
N ASP A 262 -16.25 -1.46 25.42
CA ASP A 262 -15.59 -0.55 24.49
C ASP A 262 -15.82 0.93 24.86
N ASP A 263 -14.79 1.74 24.63
CA ASP A 263 -14.78 3.17 24.92
C ASP A 263 -14.95 4.00 23.64
N VAL A 264 -15.27 5.29 23.78
CA VAL A 264 -15.49 6.20 22.64
C VAL A 264 -14.62 7.45 22.75
N LEU A 265 -14.01 7.83 21.63
CA LEU A 265 -13.19 9.03 21.49
C LEU A 265 -13.90 10.07 20.62
N VAL A 266 -13.97 11.31 21.11
CA VAL A 266 -14.64 12.41 20.42
C VAL A 266 -13.70 13.62 20.29
N GLY A 267 -13.49 14.06 19.05
CA GLY A 267 -12.71 15.24 18.71
C GLY A 267 -13.52 16.54 18.80
N ALA A 268 -12.85 17.60 19.23
CA ALA A 268 -13.36 18.97 19.30
C ALA A 268 -12.30 19.92 18.72
N THR A 269 -12.18 19.91 17.39
CA THR A 269 -11.10 20.53 16.61
C THR A 269 -10.86 22.01 16.91
N ARG A 270 -11.88 22.74 17.34
CA ARG A 270 -11.81 24.19 17.62
C ARG A 270 -12.00 24.53 19.08
N PHE A 271 -11.95 23.52 19.94
CA PHE A 271 -12.00 23.70 21.37
C PHE A 271 -10.97 24.74 21.83
N SER A 272 -11.41 25.62 22.72
CA SER A 272 -10.56 26.68 23.29
C SER A 272 -10.59 26.55 24.80
N GLY A 273 -9.54 25.97 25.38
CA GLY A 273 -9.30 25.90 26.81
C GLY A 273 -8.60 27.18 27.27
N PRO A 274 -7.37 27.11 27.80
CA PRO A 274 -6.58 28.30 28.04
C PRO A 274 -6.07 28.96 26.74
N GLU A 275 -5.96 28.18 25.65
CA GLU A 275 -5.43 28.59 24.36
C GLU A 275 -6.55 28.63 23.30
N VAL A 276 -6.46 29.57 22.35
CA VAL A 276 -7.51 29.74 21.33
C VAL A 276 -7.38 28.64 20.28
N ARG A 277 -8.48 27.91 20.03
CA ARG A 277 -8.60 26.83 19.03
C ARG A 277 -7.42 25.85 19.09
N GLU A 278 -6.95 25.56 20.30
CA GLU A 278 -5.93 24.56 20.52
C GLU A 278 -6.43 23.15 20.17
N GLY A 279 -7.74 22.96 20.25
CA GLY A 279 -8.40 21.70 19.99
C GLY A 279 -8.29 20.74 21.18
N ALA A 280 -9.22 19.79 21.26
CA ALA A 280 -9.24 18.78 22.30
C ALA A 280 -9.81 17.47 21.77
N ALA A 281 -9.47 16.37 22.44
CA ALA A 281 -10.14 15.09 22.31
C ALA A 281 -10.61 14.60 23.69
N PHE A 282 -11.78 13.97 23.71
CA PHE A 282 -12.45 13.52 24.93
C PHE A 282 -12.72 12.03 24.85
N LEU A 283 -12.24 11.29 25.84
CA LEU A 283 -12.44 9.85 25.98
C LEU A 283 -13.58 9.59 26.96
N PHE A 284 -14.56 8.80 26.53
CA PHE A 284 -15.70 8.39 27.32
C PHE A 284 -15.67 6.88 27.49
N GLN A 285 -15.70 6.42 28.74
CA GLN A 285 -15.57 5.01 29.04
C GLN A 285 -16.92 4.28 29.01
N GLY A 286 -16.90 3.09 28.43
CA GLY A 286 -17.98 2.11 28.47
C GLY A 286 -18.24 1.61 29.88
N SER A 287 -19.37 0.92 30.06
CA SER A 287 -19.71 0.23 31.31
C SER A 287 -20.90 -0.68 31.07
N ALA A 288 -21.28 -1.52 32.03
CA ALA A 288 -22.54 -2.28 31.98
C ALA A 288 -23.82 -1.42 31.81
N ALA A 289 -23.74 -0.10 31.96
CA ALA A 289 -24.82 0.83 31.70
C ALA A 289 -24.63 1.62 30.38
N GLY A 290 -23.64 1.25 29.56
CA GLY A 290 -23.12 1.99 28.42
C GLY A 290 -22.33 3.24 28.81
N ILE A 291 -22.12 4.10 27.82
CA ILE A 291 -21.52 5.44 27.99
C ILE A 291 -22.44 6.34 28.84
N ALA A 292 -21.84 7.12 29.76
CA ALA A 292 -22.57 8.09 30.56
C ALA A 292 -22.94 9.36 29.78
N ASP A 293 -24.24 9.67 29.70
CA ASP A 293 -24.79 10.90 29.11
C ASP A 293 -24.19 12.17 29.74
N GLY A 294 -23.85 13.18 28.92
CA GLY A 294 -23.23 14.41 29.42
C GLY A 294 -22.31 15.15 28.43
N GLY A 295 -21.03 15.25 28.78
CA GLY A 295 -20.07 16.12 28.11
C GLY A 295 -18.69 16.06 28.79
N PRO A 296 -17.87 17.13 28.76
CA PRO A 296 -16.54 17.13 29.37
C PRO A 296 -16.45 16.66 30.83
N ALA A 297 -17.53 16.80 31.61
CA ALA A 297 -17.57 16.37 33.01
C ALA A 297 -17.76 14.85 33.20
N THR A 298 -18.26 14.14 32.18
CA THR A 298 -18.41 12.67 32.19
C THR A 298 -17.31 11.96 31.41
N ALA A 299 -16.46 12.70 30.70
CA ALA A 299 -15.28 12.16 30.04
C ALA A 299 -14.27 11.63 31.08
N ALA A 300 -13.72 10.45 30.83
CA ALA A 300 -12.64 9.86 31.61
C ALA A 300 -11.31 10.61 31.40
N ALA A 301 -11.07 11.07 30.17
CA ALA A 301 -9.93 11.90 29.82
C ALA A 301 -10.31 13.08 28.94
N ARG A 302 -9.63 14.21 29.14
CA ARG A 302 -9.55 15.35 28.22
C ARG A 302 -8.10 15.55 27.82
N LEU A 303 -7.85 15.51 26.52
CA LEU A 303 -6.54 15.63 25.90
C LEU A 303 -6.51 16.92 25.07
N GLU A 304 -5.50 17.75 25.26
CA GLU A 304 -5.37 19.06 24.62
C GLU A 304 -4.00 19.24 23.97
N SER A 305 -3.84 20.22 23.07
CA SER A 305 -2.52 20.49 22.48
C SER A 305 -1.65 21.44 23.29
N ASP A 306 -2.23 22.36 24.08
CA ASP A 306 -1.56 23.52 24.67
C ASP A 306 -0.90 24.45 23.61
N GLN A 307 -1.40 24.44 22.37
CA GLN A 307 -0.90 25.28 21.29
C GLN A 307 -2.03 25.95 20.51
N VAL A 308 -1.97 27.28 20.41
CA VAL A 308 -2.95 28.09 19.66
C VAL A 308 -3.07 27.59 18.23
N ASP A 309 -4.30 27.41 17.77
CA ASP A 309 -4.65 27.04 16.39
C ASP A 309 -4.11 25.68 15.90
N ALA A 310 -3.65 24.78 16.78
CA ALA A 310 -3.12 23.46 16.39
C ALA A 310 -4.18 22.48 15.83
N TRP A 311 -5.46 22.76 16.09
CA TRP A 311 -6.61 21.96 15.65
C TRP A 311 -6.56 20.51 16.12
N PHE A 312 -6.13 20.31 17.37
CA PHE A 312 -6.07 19.00 17.98
C PHE A 312 -7.47 18.36 18.10
N GLY A 313 -7.58 17.07 17.77
CA GLY A 313 -8.87 16.39 17.65
C GLY A 313 -9.54 16.58 16.29
N ALA A 314 -8.85 17.11 15.28
CA ALA A 314 -9.34 17.14 13.89
C ALA A 314 -9.55 15.74 13.30
N SER A 315 -8.74 14.79 13.76
CA SER A 315 -8.90 13.36 13.50
C SER A 315 -8.63 12.60 14.79
N VAL A 316 -9.33 11.49 14.97
CA VAL A 316 -9.19 10.57 16.11
C VAL A 316 -9.32 9.15 15.59
N ALA A 317 -8.61 8.20 16.20
CA ALA A 317 -8.70 6.78 15.87
C ALA A 317 -8.38 5.92 17.09
N ALA A 318 -8.97 4.72 17.16
CA ALA A 318 -8.34 3.63 17.90
C ALA A 318 -6.97 3.37 17.26
N ALA A 319 -5.92 3.40 18.08
CA ALA A 319 -4.59 2.98 17.65
C ALA A 319 -4.41 1.47 17.79
N GLY A 320 -5.36 0.77 18.43
CA GLY A 320 -5.21 -0.63 18.80
C GLY A 320 -4.27 -0.78 19.99
N ASP A 321 -3.76 -1.97 20.28
CA ASP A 321 -2.74 -2.19 21.32
C ASP A 321 -1.34 -2.01 20.69
N VAL A 322 -0.86 -0.76 20.64
CA VAL A 322 0.42 -0.45 19.97
C VAL A 322 1.63 -0.90 20.79
N ASN A 323 1.41 -1.35 22.03
CA ASN A 323 2.46 -1.67 22.98
C ASN A 323 2.44 -3.14 23.48
N GLY A 324 1.39 -3.88 23.16
CA GLY A 324 1.20 -5.29 23.46
C GLY A 324 0.87 -5.58 24.93
N ASP A 325 0.33 -4.61 25.68
CA ASP A 325 -0.03 -4.79 27.09
C ASP A 325 -1.48 -5.26 27.33
N GLY A 326 -2.25 -5.43 26.26
CA GLY A 326 -3.61 -5.91 26.25
C GLY A 326 -4.67 -4.83 26.51
N TYR A 327 -4.30 -3.55 26.45
CA TYR A 327 -5.21 -2.42 26.56
C TYR A 327 -5.25 -1.67 25.23
N ALA A 328 -6.43 -1.21 24.82
CA ALA A 328 -6.51 -0.39 23.62
C ALA A 328 -5.86 0.99 23.85
N ASP A 329 -5.14 1.46 22.84
CA ASP A 329 -4.50 2.77 22.76
C ASP A 329 -5.24 3.66 21.76
N ILE A 330 -4.98 4.97 21.82
CA ILE A 330 -5.64 5.95 20.93
C ILE A 330 -4.65 6.87 20.25
N ALA A 331 -5.02 7.35 19.07
CA ALA A 331 -4.30 8.38 18.33
C ALA A 331 -5.18 9.63 18.10
N VAL A 332 -4.57 10.81 18.22
CA VAL A 332 -5.23 12.11 18.00
C VAL A 332 -4.39 13.01 17.10
N GLY A 333 -5.02 13.56 16.06
CA GLY A 333 -4.38 14.42 15.08
C GLY A 333 -4.51 15.91 15.40
N ALA A 334 -3.45 16.66 15.09
CA ALA A 334 -3.37 18.11 15.17
C ALA A 334 -2.71 18.65 13.88
N PRO A 335 -3.47 18.73 12.77
CA PRO A 335 -2.93 19.05 11.45
C PRO A 335 -2.37 20.47 11.30
N GLN A 336 -2.59 21.35 12.27
CA GLN A 336 -2.02 22.71 12.28
C GLN A 336 -0.95 22.88 13.38
N TRP A 337 -0.44 21.78 13.92
CA TRP A 337 0.62 21.81 14.93
C TRP A 337 1.94 22.36 14.36
N ASP A 338 2.57 23.23 15.15
CA ASP A 338 3.89 23.82 14.94
C ASP A 338 4.93 23.15 15.89
N GLY A 339 5.70 22.20 15.39
CA GLY A 339 6.77 21.46 16.09
C GLY A 339 8.20 21.97 15.81
N GLY A 340 8.35 22.93 14.90
CA GLY A 340 9.63 23.46 14.41
C GLY A 340 9.54 24.03 12.99
N ALA A 341 8.58 23.56 12.21
CA ALA A 341 8.05 24.19 11.00
C ALA A 341 6.75 24.95 11.34
N ALA A 342 6.05 25.47 10.34
CA ALA A 342 4.71 26.02 10.54
C ALA A 342 3.68 25.11 9.86
N ASN A 343 2.66 24.70 10.59
CA ASN A 343 1.62 23.77 10.19
C ASN A 343 2.16 22.43 9.66
N GLU A 344 3.32 21.95 10.13
CA GLU A 344 3.78 20.60 9.74
C GLU A 344 2.78 19.52 10.16
N GLY A 345 2.01 19.80 11.20
CA GLY A 345 1.04 18.88 11.76
C GLY A 345 1.70 17.79 12.60
N ALA A 346 0.91 17.21 13.49
CA ALA A 346 1.33 16.09 14.31
C ALA A 346 0.20 15.11 14.59
N ALA A 347 0.56 13.88 14.87
CA ALA A 347 -0.29 12.88 15.50
C ALA A 347 0.31 12.50 16.86
N PHE A 348 -0.56 12.26 17.84
CA PHE A 348 -0.16 11.97 19.21
C PHE A 348 -0.82 10.67 19.67
N VAL A 349 -0.06 9.80 20.33
CA VAL A 349 -0.53 8.49 20.79
C VAL A 349 -0.55 8.46 22.32
N TRP A 350 -1.66 8.02 22.89
CA TRP A 350 -1.81 7.77 24.32
C TRP A 350 -2.04 6.28 24.56
N LEU A 351 -1.32 5.77 25.57
CA LEU A 351 -1.42 4.37 25.95
C LEU A 351 -2.54 4.16 26.95
N GLY A 352 -3.36 3.15 26.71
CA GLY A 352 -4.30 2.58 27.64
C GLY A 352 -3.60 1.95 28.85
N GLY A 353 -4.39 1.36 29.72
CA GLY A 353 -3.87 0.67 30.88
C GLY A 353 -4.93 0.45 31.95
N PRO A 354 -4.61 -0.22 33.07
CA PRO A 354 -5.60 -0.60 34.08
C PRO A 354 -6.30 0.57 34.79
N ALA A 355 -5.84 1.81 34.59
CA ALA A 355 -6.49 3.02 35.10
C ALA A 355 -7.19 3.83 33.98
N GLY A 356 -7.19 3.31 32.76
CA GLY A 356 -7.47 4.04 31.53
C GLY A 356 -6.43 5.11 31.22
N ILE A 357 -6.77 5.94 30.25
CA ILE A 357 -5.99 7.11 29.86
C ILE A 357 -6.33 8.26 30.80
N ALA A 358 -5.32 8.97 31.29
CA ALA A 358 -5.52 10.16 32.12
C ALA A 358 -5.60 11.43 31.26
N SER A 359 -6.38 12.43 31.72
CA SER A 359 -6.35 13.76 31.13
C SER A 359 -4.93 14.35 31.10
N GLY A 360 -4.63 15.08 30.05
CA GLY A 360 -3.30 15.63 29.81
C GLY A 360 -3.25 16.51 28.57
N SER A 361 -2.03 16.80 28.13
CA SER A 361 -1.80 17.54 26.88
C SER A 361 -0.84 16.81 25.96
N ALA A 362 -0.56 17.38 24.79
CA ALA A 362 0.44 16.92 23.83
C ALA A 362 1.78 16.54 24.49
N SER A 363 2.16 17.21 25.59
CA SER A 363 3.39 16.93 26.34
C SER A 363 3.37 15.61 27.15
N SER A 364 2.19 15.05 27.37
CA SER A 364 1.95 13.81 28.12
C SER A 364 1.67 12.60 27.24
N ALA A 365 1.57 12.79 25.91
CA ALA A 365 1.45 11.71 24.95
C ALA A 365 2.66 10.77 25.04
N ALA A 366 2.45 9.47 24.84
CA ALA A 366 3.53 8.50 24.79
C ALA A 366 4.37 8.65 23.51
N ALA A 367 3.70 8.93 22.39
CA ALA A 367 4.35 9.25 21.12
C ALA A 367 3.85 10.57 20.56
N ARG A 368 4.77 11.32 19.96
CA ARG A 368 4.49 12.47 19.10
C ARG A 368 5.13 12.22 17.73
N LEU A 369 4.31 12.21 16.70
CA LEU A 369 4.65 11.90 15.31
C LEU A 369 4.46 13.20 14.52
N GLU A 370 5.53 13.82 14.03
CA GLU A 370 5.48 15.17 13.44
C GLU A 370 5.77 15.14 11.93
N GLY A 371 5.14 16.04 11.17
CA GLY A 371 5.65 16.36 9.83
C GLY A 371 7.05 16.98 9.89
N ASP A 372 7.82 16.91 8.80
CA ASP A 372 9.20 17.42 8.75
C ASP A 372 9.44 18.49 7.67
N GLN A 373 8.36 18.99 7.07
CA GLN A 373 8.41 19.93 5.95
C GLN A 373 7.58 21.21 6.20
N VAL A 374 8.08 22.32 5.66
CA VAL A 374 7.33 23.57 5.51
C VAL A 374 6.93 23.67 4.03
N ASP A 375 5.65 23.47 3.69
CA ASP A 375 5.17 23.79 2.34
C ASP A 375 5.23 25.31 2.10
N GLN A 376 5.91 25.71 1.03
CA GLN A 376 6.17 27.11 0.65
C GLN A 376 5.26 27.64 -0.47
N THR A 377 4.29 26.86 -0.98
CA THR A 377 3.69 27.16 -2.29
C THR A 377 2.17 27.36 -2.30
N GLN A 378 1.68 28.37 -1.57
CA GLN A 378 0.37 28.96 -1.87
C GLN A 378 0.48 30.11 -2.89
N PRO A 379 -0.33 30.12 -3.96
CA PRO A 379 -0.62 31.35 -4.72
C PRO A 379 -1.35 32.37 -3.83
N GLY A 380 -0.61 33.15 -3.05
CA GLY A 380 -1.19 34.09 -2.08
C GLY A 380 -0.34 34.37 -0.83
N GLY A 381 0.73 33.59 -0.60
CA GLY A 381 1.77 33.91 0.39
C GLY A 381 1.50 33.46 1.84
N GLY A 382 0.55 32.56 2.09
CA GLY A 382 0.37 31.88 3.38
C GLY A 382 1.11 30.54 3.43
N VAL A 383 1.51 30.10 4.63
CA VAL A 383 2.11 28.77 4.86
C VAL A 383 0.99 27.79 5.21
N ARG A 384 0.74 26.79 4.36
CA ARG A 384 -0.28 25.75 4.58
C ARG A 384 0.25 24.60 5.43
N GLY A 385 1.56 24.33 5.33
CA GLY A 385 2.24 23.19 5.93
C GLY A 385 1.75 21.84 5.38
N VAL A 386 2.40 20.74 5.75
CA VAL A 386 2.08 19.40 5.22
C VAL A 386 0.89 18.73 5.91
N GLN A 387 0.56 19.21 7.12
CA GLN A 387 -0.62 18.82 7.89
C GLN A 387 -0.69 17.33 8.24
N LEU A 388 0.42 16.75 8.71
CA LEU A 388 0.42 15.39 9.24
C LEU A 388 -0.61 15.26 10.38
N GLY A 389 -1.35 14.16 10.41
CA GLY A 389 -2.45 13.95 11.35
C GLY A 389 -3.79 14.51 10.85
N SER A 390 -3.91 14.82 9.56
CA SER A 390 -5.20 15.18 8.94
C SER A 390 -6.18 14.01 8.92
N ALA A 391 -5.66 12.77 8.85
CA ALA A 391 -6.40 11.53 8.96
C ALA A 391 -5.55 10.50 9.70
N LEU A 392 -6.19 9.61 10.47
CA LEU A 392 -5.54 8.60 11.29
C LEU A 392 -6.28 7.26 11.19
N ALA A 393 -5.54 6.16 11.28
CA ALA A 393 -6.06 4.80 11.43
C ALA A 393 -5.08 3.95 12.24
N GLY A 394 -5.60 2.97 12.97
CA GLY A 394 -4.82 1.96 13.70
C GLY A 394 -5.03 0.56 13.11
N GLY A 395 -4.01 -0.29 13.20
CA GLY A 395 -4.09 -1.70 12.81
C GLY A 395 -2.71 -2.34 12.62
N ASP A 396 -2.62 -3.66 12.78
CA ASP A 396 -1.37 -4.42 12.66
C ASP A 396 -1.03 -4.73 11.18
N ALA A 397 -0.21 -3.87 10.56
CA ALA A 397 0.14 -3.99 9.15
C ALA A 397 1.29 -4.99 8.89
N ASN A 398 1.95 -5.51 9.94
CA ASN A 398 3.04 -6.49 9.84
C ASN A 398 2.78 -7.80 10.58
N ALA A 399 1.59 -7.97 11.14
CA ALA A 399 1.17 -9.11 11.94
C ALA A 399 2.18 -9.48 13.04
N ASP A 400 2.87 -8.49 13.63
CA ASP A 400 3.84 -8.73 14.70
C ASP A 400 3.21 -8.74 16.11
N GLY A 401 1.89 -8.52 16.17
CA GLY A 401 1.09 -8.54 17.38
C GLY A 401 1.05 -7.21 18.12
N TYR A 402 1.56 -6.14 17.50
CA TYR A 402 1.45 -4.77 17.98
C TYR A 402 0.75 -3.95 16.90
N ASP A 403 -0.28 -3.20 17.27
CA ASP A 403 -0.97 -2.37 16.28
C ASP A 403 -0.08 -1.18 15.84
N ASP A 404 -0.19 -0.81 14.56
CA ASP A 404 0.53 0.32 13.96
C ASP A 404 -0.40 1.53 13.79
N VAL A 405 0.19 2.72 13.65
CA VAL A 405 -0.56 3.95 13.36
C VAL A 405 -0.22 4.46 11.96
N LEU A 406 -1.25 4.66 11.14
CA LEU A 406 -1.17 5.30 9.83
C LEU A 406 -1.63 6.76 9.93
N ALA A 407 -0.78 7.69 9.53
CA ALA A 407 -1.07 9.13 9.57
C ALA A 407 -0.98 9.78 8.18
N GLY A 408 -2.04 10.50 7.80
CA GLY A 408 -2.10 11.24 6.53
C GLY A 408 -1.54 12.66 6.63
N ALA A 409 -0.75 13.06 5.63
CA ALA A 409 -0.22 14.40 5.41
C ALA A 409 -0.52 14.85 3.97
N PRO A 410 -1.72 15.40 3.71
CA PRO A 410 -2.24 15.57 2.36
C PRO A 410 -1.53 16.61 1.49
N TYR A 411 -0.68 17.44 2.10
CA TYR A 411 0.09 18.47 1.39
C TYR A 411 1.60 18.22 1.49
N TYR A 412 1.99 16.97 1.77
CA TYR A 412 3.39 16.58 1.80
C TYR A 412 4.00 16.62 0.40
N ASP A 413 5.23 17.17 0.30
CA ASP A 413 6.00 17.24 -0.94
C ASP A 413 6.98 16.06 -1.00
N ALA A 414 6.64 15.02 -1.75
CA ALA A 414 7.41 13.77 -1.84
C ALA A 414 8.23 13.64 -3.15
N GLY A 415 8.57 14.77 -3.76
CA GLY A 415 9.16 14.81 -5.10
C GLY A 415 8.35 15.65 -6.09
N GLN A 416 7.06 15.85 -5.81
CA GLN A 416 6.18 16.81 -6.45
C GLN A 416 5.50 17.72 -5.42
N VAL A 417 4.98 18.86 -5.89
CA VAL A 417 4.24 19.81 -5.04
C VAL A 417 2.87 19.25 -4.67
N ASP A 418 2.52 19.27 -3.38
CA ASP A 418 1.23 18.87 -2.81
C ASP A 418 0.76 17.47 -3.29
N GLU A 419 1.65 16.50 -3.47
CA GLU A 419 1.21 15.15 -3.85
C GLU A 419 0.55 14.40 -2.69
N GLY A 420 0.96 14.70 -1.46
CA GLY A 420 0.48 14.07 -0.24
C GLY A 420 1.16 12.73 0.03
N ALA A 421 1.19 12.34 1.30
CA ALA A 421 1.77 11.06 1.74
C ALA A 421 1.04 10.54 2.97
N ALA A 422 0.98 9.21 3.12
CA ALA A 422 0.63 8.55 4.38
C ALA A 422 1.89 7.95 5.02
N PHE A 423 1.98 8.00 6.34
CA PHE A 423 3.12 7.53 7.12
C PHE A 423 2.69 6.44 8.09
N LEU A 424 3.30 5.27 7.96
CA LEU A 424 3.08 4.12 8.84
C LEU A 424 4.11 4.11 9.96
N PHE A 425 3.66 4.22 11.20
CA PHE A 425 4.49 4.20 12.40
C PHE A 425 4.24 2.91 13.18
N ARG A 426 5.31 2.17 13.45
CA ARG A 426 5.20 0.82 13.99
C ARG A 426 4.96 0.79 15.48
N GLY A 427 4.02 -0.06 15.90
CA GLY A 427 3.90 -0.52 17.28
C GLY A 427 5.11 -1.35 17.72
N GLY A 428 5.15 -1.70 19.00
CA GLY A 428 6.16 -2.60 19.53
C GLY A 428 6.23 -2.59 21.05
N PRO A 429 7.10 -3.42 21.66
CA PRO A 429 7.19 -3.55 23.13
C PRO A 429 7.52 -2.26 23.90
N GLY A 430 7.98 -1.22 23.19
CA GLY A 430 8.26 0.11 23.73
C GLY A 430 7.20 1.16 23.39
N ALA A 431 6.05 0.72 22.87
CA ALA A 431 5.09 1.51 22.10
C ALA A 431 5.73 2.14 20.85
N ILE A 432 4.96 2.98 20.15
CA ILE A 432 5.44 3.80 19.05
C ILE A 432 6.46 4.83 19.57
N ALA A 433 7.62 4.90 18.93
CA ALA A 433 8.62 5.92 19.26
C ALA A 433 8.22 7.31 18.76
N SER A 434 8.41 8.34 19.59
CA SER A 434 8.28 9.73 19.13
C SER A 434 9.30 10.06 18.05
N GLY A 435 8.89 10.77 17.01
CA GLY A 435 9.74 11.11 15.87
C GLY A 435 9.03 11.93 14.80
N GLY A 436 9.74 12.21 13.71
CA GLY A 436 9.17 12.90 12.55
C GLY A 436 8.77 11.93 11.43
N ALA A 437 8.25 12.46 10.32
CA ALA A 437 7.94 11.72 9.10
C ALA A 437 9.08 10.79 8.63
N ALA A 438 10.35 11.21 8.78
CA ALA A 438 11.53 10.40 8.47
C ALA A 438 11.74 9.16 9.37
N SER A 439 11.02 9.05 10.49
CA SER A 439 11.06 7.90 11.40
C SER A 439 9.91 6.91 11.18
N ALA A 440 8.98 7.22 10.27
CA ALA A 440 7.97 6.26 9.85
C ALA A 440 8.66 5.04 9.22
N ALA A 441 8.17 3.84 9.54
CA ALA A 441 8.69 2.61 8.95
C ALA A 441 8.42 2.59 7.45
N ARG A 442 7.27 3.12 7.02
CA ARG A 442 6.92 3.22 5.61
C ARG A 442 6.24 4.53 5.29
N ARG A 443 6.54 5.02 4.09
CA ARG A 443 5.93 6.20 3.49
C ARG A 443 5.18 5.76 2.23
N LEU A 444 3.87 5.97 2.20
CA LEU A 444 2.95 5.58 1.13
C LEU A 444 2.64 6.79 0.27
N GLU A 445 3.00 6.70 -1.01
CA GLU A 445 3.00 7.85 -1.92
C GLU A 445 2.44 7.45 -3.28
N ALA A 446 1.94 8.45 -4.01
CA ALA A 446 1.56 8.33 -5.40
C ALA A 446 2.50 9.18 -6.25
N ASP A 447 2.80 8.76 -7.47
CA ASP A 447 3.83 9.35 -8.32
C ASP A 447 3.42 10.66 -9.03
N ARG A 448 2.52 11.47 -8.44
CA ARG A 448 1.90 12.61 -9.16
C ARG A 448 1.61 13.85 -8.31
N ALA A 449 2.03 15.01 -8.86
CA ALA A 449 1.81 16.33 -8.30
C ALA A 449 0.33 16.67 -8.04
N GLY A 450 0.05 17.31 -6.90
CA GLY A 450 -1.28 17.83 -6.57
C GLY A 450 -2.34 16.75 -6.34
N ASN A 451 -1.95 15.51 -6.05
CA ASN A 451 -2.87 14.38 -5.85
C ASN A 451 -3.66 14.48 -4.53
N TRP A 452 -3.15 15.22 -3.54
CA TRP A 452 -3.70 15.31 -2.19
C TRP A 452 -4.00 13.91 -1.61
N LEU A 453 -3.02 13.03 -1.73
CA LEU A 453 -3.07 11.68 -1.17
C LEU A 453 -3.13 11.73 0.36
N ALA A 454 -3.76 10.74 0.98
CA ALA A 454 -3.90 10.61 2.43
C ALA A 454 -4.74 11.74 3.07
N THR A 455 -5.74 12.22 2.32
CA THR A 455 -6.82 13.05 2.85
C THR A 455 -7.80 12.24 3.71
N ALA A 456 -7.92 10.94 3.43
CA ALA A 456 -8.50 9.93 4.30
C ALA A 456 -7.62 8.67 4.24
N VAL A 457 -7.54 7.95 5.36
CA VAL A 457 -6.77 6.70 5.50
C VAL A 457 -7.57 5.68 6.31
N GLY A 458 -7.25 4.40 6.13
CA GLY A 458 -7.86 3.29 6.87
C GLY A 458 -6.99 2.04 6.77
N PHE A 459 -7.42 0.98 7.44
CA PHE A 459 -6.88 -0.36 7.29
C PHE A 459 -7.99 -1.34 6.95
N ALA A 460 -7.67 -2.39 6.21
CA ALA A 460 -8.50 -3.58 6.07
C ALA A 460 -7.65 -4.78 5.62
N ASP A 461 -7.86 -5.99 6.16
CA ASP A 461 -7.31 -7.21 5.57
C ASP A 461 -8.21 -7.70 4.43
N ALA A 462 -8.22 -6.95 3.33
CA ALA A 462 -9.11 -7.24 2.20
C ALA A 462 -8.71 -8.49 1.42
N ASN A 463 -7.50 -9.01 1.67
CA ASN A 463 -6.92 -10.13 0.95
C ASN A 463 -6.84 -11.43 1.77
N GLY A 464 -7.07 -11.33 3.09
CA GLY A 464 -7.17 -12.44 4.03
C GLY A 464 -5.83 -13.10 4.33
N ASP A 465 -4.71 -12.39 4.15
CA ASP A 465 -3.37 -12.90 4.43
C ASP A 465 -2.93 -12.70 5.89
N GLY A 466 -3.77 -12.05 6.70
CA GLY A 466 -3.54 -11.77 8.11
C GLY A 466 -2.72 -10.50 8.34
N PHE A 467 -2.47 -9.68 7.32
CA PHE A 467 -1.82 -8.38 7.44
C PHE A 467 -2.80 -7.28 7.07
N ALA A 468 -2.91 -6.25 7.89
CA ALA A 468 -3.77 -5.12 7.57
C ALA A 468 -3.24 -4.34 6.35
N ASP A 469 -4.04 -4.26 5.27
CA ASP A 469 -3.71 -3.46 4.09
C ASP A 469 -4.06 -1.99 4.33
N ALA A 470 -3.12 -1.09 4.03
CA ALA A 470 -3.35 0.34 4.18
C ALA A 470 -4.21 0.88 3.02
N LEU A 471 -5.35 1.48 3.39
CA LEU A 471 -6.27 2.18 2.51
C LEU A 471 -5.89 3.67 2.51
N VAL A 472 -5.57 4.23 1.35
CA VAL A 472 -5.14 5.64 1.24
C VAL A 472 -5.90 6.33 0.12
N ALA A 473 -6.76 7.29 0.47
CA ALA A 473 -7.55 8.02 -0.50
C ALA A 473 -6.84 9.28 -1.02
N ALA A 474 -7.17 9.69 -2.24
CA ALA A 474 -6.67 10.90 -2.87
C ALA A 474 -7.81 11.70 -3.50
N LEU A 475 -7.82 13.01 -3.27
CA LEU A 475 -8.95 13.87 -3.61
C LEU A 475 -8.70 14.83 -4.77
N ARG A 476 -7.62 14.68 -5.53
CA ARG A 476 -7.42 15.47 -6.75
C ARG A 476 -6.69 14.69 -7.84
N PHE A 477 -7.36 14.40 -8.97
CA PHE A 477 -6.62 14.12 -10.20
C PHE A 477 -7.30 14.59 -11.51
N GLY A 478 -6.54 15.36 -12.31
CA GLY A 478 -6.81 15.79 -13.70
C GLY A 478 -5.66 16.67 -14.23
N ASP A 479 -5.07 16.37 -15.38
CA ASP A 479 -3.85 17.03 -15.90
C ASP A 479 -4.06 17.43 -17.38
N PRO A 480 -3.68 18.64 -17.88
CA PRO A 480 -3.16 19.84 -17.23
C PRO A 480 -4.25 20.94 -17.17
N PHE A 481 -4.66 21.36 -15.97
CA PHE A 481 -5.88 22.18 -15.73
C PHE A 481 -6.11 23.37 -16.70
N PRO A 482 -7.36 23.57 -17.17
CA PRO A 482 -8.30 24.37 -16.38
C PRO A 482 -9.71 23.78 -16.23
N ALA A 483 -10.28 24.04 -15.05
CA ALA A 483 -11.66 23.82 -14.57
C ALA A 483 -12.03 22.40 -14.06
N GLU A 484 -11.97 22.25 -12.73
CA GLU A 484 -12.91 21.49 -11.88
C GLU A 484 -13.27 20.06 -12.28
N GLN A 485 -12.38 19.07 -12.25
CA GLN A 485 -12.82 17.66 -12.31
C GLN A 485 -11.89 16.78 -11.46
N SER A 486 -12.13 16.73 -10.15
CA SER A 486 -11.53 15.68 -9.30
C SER A 486 -12.51 14.54 -9.16
N GLU A 487 -12.18 13.38 -9.72
CA GLU A 487 -12.99 12.17 -9.56
C GLU A 487 -12.74 11.51 -8.19
N GLY A 488 -11.56 11.74 -7.61
CA GLY A 488 -11.07 11.05 -6.42
C GLY A 488 -10.61 9.61 -6.70
N ALA A 489 -9.82 9.03 -5.80
CA ALA A 489 -9.32 7.65 -5.93
C ALA A 489 -8.99 7.01 -4.57
N LEU A 490 -9.06 5.69 -4.52
CA LEU A 490 -8.53 4.86 -3.43
C LEU A 490 -7.30 4.09 -3.92
N TYR A 491 -6.24 4.10 -3.12
CA TYR A 491 -5.04 3.27 -3.27
C TYR A 491 -4.99 2.26 -2.13
N VAL A 492 -4.73 0.99 -2.45
CA VAL A 492 -4.53 -0.08 -1.46
C VAL A 492 -3.06 -0.46 -1.47
N PHE A 493 -2.44 -0.43 -0.30
CA PHE A 493 -1.05 -0.79 -0.11
C PHE A 493 -0.99 -2.02 0.78
N PRO A 494 -0.47 -3.16 0.27
CA PRO A 494 -0.47 -4.38 1.04
C PRO A 494 0.25 -4.23 2.38
N GLY A 495 -0.37 -4.80 3.40
CA GLY A 495 0.31 -5.21 4.61
C GLY A 495 1.34 -6.29 4.26
N ALA A 496 2.37 -6.38 5.08
CA ALA A 496 3.43 -7.37 4.88
C ALA A 496 4.17 -7.52 6.20
N PRO A 497 4.69 -8.72 6.50
CA PRO A 497 5.53 -8.90 7.67
C PRO A 497 6.66 -7.89 7.62
N ASN A 498 7.19 -7.53 8.79
CA ASN A 498 8.43 -6.76 8.88
C ASN A 498 9.40 -7.36 7.86
N ALA A 499 9.76 -6.59 6.83
CA ALA A 499 10.90 -6.99 6.04
C ALA A 499 12.02 -7.15 7.06
N ALA A 500 12.72 -8.29 7.10
CA ALA A 500 13.71 -8.58 8.15
C ALA A 500 14.86 -7.55 8.24
N CYS A 501 14.85 -6.55 7.35
CA CYS A 501 15.71 -5.40 7.34
C CYS A 501 15.14 -4.15 8.06
N GLU A 502 13.89 -4.16 8.56
CA GLU A 502 13.24 -3.03 9.26
C GLU A 502 13.49 -3.04 10.78
N ASN A 503 13.69 -4.21 11.42
CA ASN A 503 13.91 -4.32 12.87
C ASN A 503 15.37 -4.10 13.31
N GLY A 504 16.31 -4.06 12.36
CA GLY A 504 17.74 -3.92 12.62
C GLY A 504 18.37 -5.09 13.41
N ALA A 505 17.77 -6.28 13.36
CA ALA A 505 18.24 -7.48 14.04
C ALA A 505 19.05 -8.38 13.08
N ASP A 506 20.04 -9.07 13.65
CA ASP A 506 20.87 -10.10 13.01
C ASP A 506 20.25 -11.47 13.36
N ASP A 507 19.47 -12.01 12.45
CA ASP A 507 18.65 -13.21 12.64
C ASP A 507 19.36 -14.50 12.20
N ASP A 508 20.44 -14.39 11.41
CA ASP A 508 21.29 -15.51 11.01
C ASP A 508 22.54 -15.72 11.90
N GLY A 509 22.84 -14.75 12.76
CA GLY A 509 23.80 -14.82 13.85
C GLY A 509 25.25 -14.48 13.45
N ASP A 510 25.45 -13.71 12.38
CA ASP A 510 26.75 -13.33 11.86
C ASP A 510 27.26 -11.96 12.36
N ALA A 511 26.44 -11.28 13.17
CA ALA A 511 26.62 -9.94 13.73
C ALA A 511 26.55 -8.79 12.72
N GLN A 512 25.89 -8.99 11.58
CA GLN A 512 25.55 -7.98 10.58
C GLN A 512 24.03 -8.02 10.31
N VAL A 513 23.49 -6.88 9.89
CA VAL A 513 22.09 -6.79 9.42
C VAL A 513 22.20 -6.71 7.90
N ASP A 514 21.88 -7.81 7.20
CA ASP A 514 22.05 -7.92 5.75
C ASP A 514 21.03 -8.86 5.09
N LEU A 515 21.16 -9.07 3.77
CA LEU A 515 20.19 -9.87 3.00
C LEU A 515 20.24 -11.38 3.30
N ALA A 516 21.16 -11.86 4.13
CA ALA A 516 21.16 -13.24 4.62
C ALA A 516 20.11 -13.46 5.72
N ASP A 517 19.59 -12.37 6.32
CA ASP A 517 18.47 -12.40 7.25
C ASP A 517 17.14 -12.75 6.53
N PRO A 518 16.32 -13.70 7.04
CA PRO A 518 15.13 -14.18 6.34
C PRO A 518 14.04 -13.10 6.14
N GLY A 519 13.86 -12.60 4.92
CA GLY A 519 12.74 -11.68 4.57
C GLY A 519 13.14 -10.30 4.05
N CYS A 520 14.42 -10.06 3.77
CA CYS A 520 14.86 -8.83 3.11
C CYS A 520 14.65 -8.87 1.59
N SER A 521 13.68 -8.12 1.07
CA SER A 521 13.49 -7.96 -0.38
C SER A 521 13.24 -6.51 -0.80
N ALA A 522 14.29 -5.65 -0.81
CA ALA A 522 14.35 -4.49 -1.69
C ALA A 522 15.77 -3.91 -1.92
N ALA A 523 16.28 -4.16 -3.13
CA ALA A 523 16.89 -3.28 -4.13
C ALA A 523 18.04 -2.29 -3.85
N GLU A 524 18.59 -2.11 -2.65
CA GLU A 524 19.82 -1.30 -2.48
C GLU A 524 20.95 -1.99 -1.70
N ASP A 525 21.20 -3.27 -1.98
CA ASP A 525 22.45 -3.92 -1.53
C ASP A 525 23.32 -4.43 -2.68
N ARG A 526 24.62 -4.47 -2.39
CA ARG A 526 25.76 -4.32 -3.31
C ARG A 526 26.04 -5.54 -4.21
N PHE A 527 25.06 -6.41 -4.39
CA PHE A 527 25.07 -7.56 -5.30
C PHE A 527 24.08 -7.30 -6.46
N GLU A 528 24.58 -7.11 -7.70
CA GLU A 528 23.73 -6.98 -8.91
C GLU A 528 23.06 -8.34 -9.19
N GLU A 529 21.84 -8.56 -8.70
CA GLU A 529 20.96 -9.60 -9.26
C GLU A 529 20.29 -9.03 -10.51
N ILE A 530 20.63 -9.56 -11.68
CA ILE A 530 20.12 -9.04 -12.96
C ILE A 530 18.95 -9.91 -13.42
N ASP A 531 17.73 -9.43 -13.17
CA ASP A 531 16.52 -10.00 -13.75
C ASP A 531 16.37 -9.58 -15.22
N VAL A 532 16.89 -10.42 -16.12
CA VAL A 532 16.67 -10.28 -17.56
C VAL A 532 15.40 -11.02 -17.93
N ALA A 533 14.53 -10.39 -18.74
CA ALA A 533 13.36 -11.04 -19.35
C ALA A 533 13.68 -12.49 -19.80
N THR A 534 12.91 -13.44 -19.28
CA THR A 534 13.27 -14.86 -19.26
C THR A 534 13.50 -15.40 -20.69
N GLY A 535 14.71 -15.91 -20.96
CA GLY A 535 15.10 -16.43 -22.27
C GLY A 535 15.76 -15.43 -23.22
N ALA A 536 16.23 -14.28 -22.73
CA ALA A 536 17.00 -13.30 -23.51
C ALA A 536 18.52 -13.38 -23.24
N THR A 537 19.30 -12.70 -24.09
CA THR A 537 20.75 -12.50 -23.94
C THR A 537 21.04 -11.02 -23.69
N THR A 538 21.74 -10.69 -22.62
CA THR A 538 22.07 -9.30 -22.22
C THR A 538 23.58 -9.09 -22.22
N THR A 539 24.04 -7.97 -22.78
CA THR A 539 25.47 -7.57 -22.76
C THR A 539 25.72 -6.51 -21.68
N LEU A 540 26.65 -6.79 -20.77
CA LEU A 540 27.08 -5.89 -19.70
C LEU A 540 28.18 -4.97 -20.25
N ALA A 541 27.82 -3.74 -20.63
CA ALA A 541 28.72 -2.77 -21.27
C ALA A 541 29.46 -1.84 -20.28
N SER A 542 28.87 -1.58 -19.11
CA SER A 542 29.49 -0.86 -17.99
C SER A 542 28.72 -1.13 -16.70
N ALA A 543 29.14 -2.15 -15.95
CA ALA A 543 28.72 -2.37 -14.58
C ALA A 543 29.92 -2.14 -13.67
N GLN A 544 29.71 -1.59 -12.48
CA GLN A 544 30.64 -1.70 -11.35
C GLN A 544 29.82 -2.26 -10.18
N ALA A 545 29.79 -3.58 -10.08
CA ALA A 545 29.05 -4.30 -9.04
C ALA A 545 29.99 -5.13 -8.17
N GLU A 546 29.67 -5.30 -6.88
CA GLU A 546 30.46 -6.11 -5.94
C GLU A 546 30.29 -7.61 -6.17
N SER A 547 29.21 -8.07 -6.80
CA SER A 547 29.06 -9.41 -7.38
C SER A 547 27.77 -9.47 -8.22
N VAL A 548 27.67 -10.38 -9.19
CA VAL A 548 26.56 -10.51 -10.15
C VAL A 548 26.01 -11.94 -10.16
N VAL A 549 24.68 -12.14 -10.06
CA VAL A 549 24.03 -13.46 -10.16
C VAL A 549 23.05 -13.50 -11.33
N VAL A 550 23.05 -14.61 -12.07
CA VAL A 550 22.19 -14.86 -13.23
C VAL A 550 21.37 -16.14 -13.00
N HIS A 551 20.05 -16.02 -12.94
CA HIS A 551 19.12 -17.15 -12.78
C HIS A 551 18.10 -17.21 -13.94
N ASP A 552 17.36 -18.33 -14.01
CA ASP A 552 16.25 -18.51 -14.95
C ASP A 552 14.92 -18.41 -14.20
N GLY A 553 13.85 -18.02 -14.90
CA GLY A 553 12.48 -18.06 -14.37
C GLY A 553 11.83 -19.45 -14.56
N PRO A 554 10.73 -19.76 -13.85
CA PRO A 554 10.24 -21.13 -13.72
C PRO A 554 9.77 -21.82 -15.02
N LEU A 555 9.62 -21.13 -16.16
CA LEU A 555 8.98 -21.69 -17.36
C LEU A 555 9.50 -21.23 -18.76
N SER A 556 10.80 -20.93 -18.99
CA SER A 556 11.27 -20.65 -20.37
C SER A 556 12.76 -20.98 -20.67
N ALA A 557 13.26 -20.52 -21.84
CA ALA A 557 14.61 -20.77 -22.36
C ALA A 557 15.69 -20.16 -21.45
N PRO A 558 16.94 -20.68 -21.45
CA PRO A 558 17.96 -20.22 -20.52
C PRO A 558 18.40 -18.78 -20.79
N THR A 559 18.44 -17.97 -19.74
CA THR A 559 18.94 -16.60 -19.72
C THR A 559 20.45 -16.58 -19.88
N THR A 560 20.97 -15.63 -20.65
CA THR A 560 22.43 -15.50 -20.90
C THR A 560 22.92 -14.09 -20.62
N ALA A 561 23.91 -13.93 -19.74
CA ALA A 561 24.63 -12.67 -19.53
C ALA A 561 26.00 -12.70 -20.23
N VAL A 562 26.39 -11.63 -20.91
CA VAL A 562 27.67 -11.48 -21.60
C VAL A 562 28.44 -10.28 -21.07
N LEU A 563 29.57 -10.52 -20.37
CA LEU A 563 30.51 -9.46 -19.98
C LEU A 563 31.41 -9.12 -21.17
N ALA A 564 31.28 -7.89 -21.67
CA ALA A 564 32.01 -7.40 -22.84
C ALA A 564 33.26 -6.60 -22.45
N ALA A 565 34.09 -6.29 -23.45
CA ALA A 565 35.28 -5.44 -23.26
C ALA A 565 34.91 -4.06 -22.67
N GLY A 566 35.51 -3.72 -21.52
CA GLY A 566 35.25 -2.48 -20.79
C GLY A 566 34.40 -2.64 -19.53
N GLY A 567 33.71 -3.78 -19.34
CA GLY A 567 32.96 -4.07 -18.11
C GLY A 567 33.85 -4.50 -16.93
N ALA A 568 33.36 -4.30 -15.69
CA ALA A 568 34.06 -4.71 -14.47
C ALA A 568 33.10 -5.27 -13.39
N VAL A 569 33.50 -6.33 -12.70
CA VAL A 569 32.82 -6.90 -11.53
C VAL A 569 33.84 -6.96 -10.40
N ASN A 570 33.59 -6.27 -9.29
CA ASN A 570 34.50 -6.18 -8.13
C ASN A 570 34.52 -7.47 -7.29
N GLY A 571 33.54 -8.36 -7.44
CA GLY A 571 33.55 -9.73 -6.89
C GLY A 571 33.14 -10.76 -7.93
N SER A 572 32.22 -11.67 -7.59
CA SER A 572 31.98 -12.87 -8.42
C SER A 572 30.89 -12.69 -9.49
N LEU A 573 31.01 -13.36 -10.62
CA LEU A 573 29.97 -13.46 -11.67
C LEU A 573 29.41 -14.89 -11.67
N ARG A 574 28.15 -15.06 -11.27
CA ARG A 574 27.56 -16.37 -10.92
C ARG A 574 26.40 -16.72 -11.85
N ALA A 575 26.39 -17.93 -12.40
CA ALA A 575 25.25 -18.52 -13.10
C ALA A 575 24.69 -19.70 -12.29
N ILE A 576 23.38 -19.71 -12.04
CA ILE A 576 22.68 -20.77 -11.31
C ILE A 576 21.55 -21.39 -12.14
N GLU A 577 21.07 -22.56 -11.71
CA GLU A 577 20.00 -23.31 -12.37
C GLU A 577 20.30 -23.72 -13.83
N ARG A 578 19.64 -23.16 -14.84
CA ARG A 578 19.86 -23.46 -16.28
C ARG A 578 20.48 -22.29 -17.05
N SER A 579 20.81 -21.21 -16.35
CA SER A 579 21.28 -19.96 -16.92
C SER A 579 22.71 -20.05 -17.46
N ARG A 580 23.15 -18.98 -18.13
CA ARG A 580 24.48 -18.90 -18.73
C ARG A 580 25.17 -17.56 -18.46
N VAL A 581 26.47 -17.62 -18.17
CA VAL A 581 27.35 -16.46 -18.18
C VAL A 581 28.43 -16.64 -19.24
N ARG A 582 28.76 -15.56 -19.96
CA ARG A 582 29.86 -15.53 -20.93
C ARG A 582 30.76 -14.34 -20.65
N VAL A 583 32.05 -14.59 -20.49
CA VAL A 583 33.06 -13.54 -20.38
C VAL A 583 33.79 -13.44 -21.72
N GLU A 584 33.44 -12.43 -22.51
CA GLU A 584 34.07 -12.12 -23.80
C GLU A 584 35.17 -11.05 -23.66
N GLY A 585 35.15 -10.28 -22.56
CA GLY A 585 36.16 -9.27 -22.18
C GLY A 585 35.85 -8.68 -20.79
N GLY A 586 36.62 -7.70 -20.33
CA GLY A 586 36.40 -7.01 -19.05
C GLY A 586 37.21 -7.58 -17.87
N ALA A 587 36.83 -7.25 -16.63
CA ALA A 587 37.51 -7.72 -15.42
C ALA A 587 36.52 -8.25 -14.37
N VAL A 588 36.78 -9.45 -13.83
CA VAL A 588 36.08 -10.06 -12.69
C VAL A 588 37.12 -10.24 -11.58
N ALA A 589 37.02 -9.44 -10.52
CA ALA A 589 37.98 -9.44 -9.42
C ALA A 589 37.74 -10.61 -8.43
N GLY A 590 36.52 -11.15 -8.37
CA GLY A 590 36.19 -12.40 -7.67
C GLY A 590 36.21 -13.62 -8.60
N ALA A 591 35.27 -14.55 -8.40
CA ALA A 591 35.21 -15.80 -9.16
C ALA A 591 34.13 -15.79 -10.25
N VAL A 592 34.36 -16.48 -11.37
CA VAL A 592 33.27 -16.92 -12.24
C VAL A 592 32.72 -18.23 -11.71
N VAL A 593 31.45 -18.24 -11.29
CA VAL A 593 30.82 -19.40 -10.64
C VAL A 593 29.70 -19.95 -11.50
N ALA A 594 29.64 -21.27 -11.67
CA ALA A 594 28.47 -21.94 -12.24
C ALA A 594 27.99 -23.03 -11.27
N ALA A 595 26.70 -23.04 -10.94
CA ALA A 595 26.07 -24.02 -10.06
C ALA A 595 24.90 -24.75 -10.74
N ASP A 596 24.45 -25.86 -10.15
CA ASP A 596 23.33 -26.68 -10.64
C ASP A 596 23.48 -27.13 -12.10
N ALA A 597 22.59 -26.80 -13.02
CA ALA A 597 22.69 -27.15 -14.44
C ALA A 597 23.24 -26.00 -15.32
N ALA A 598 23.82 -24.97 -14.70
CA ALA A 598 24.22 -23.73 -15.35
C ALA A 598 25.50 -23.90 -16.17
N ARG A 599 25.76 -22.91 -17.04
CA ARG A 599 26.97 -22.90 -17.88
C ARG A 599 27.72 -21.58 -17.81
N ALA A 600 29.04 -21.66 -17.71
CA ALA A 600 29.91 -20.50 -17.90
C ALA A 600 30.87 -20.72 -19.08
N GLU A 601 31.06 -19.69 -19.89
CA GLU A 601 32.06 -19.67 -20.96
C GLU A 601 33.01 -18.49 -20.78
N ILE A 602 34.30 -18.77 -20.61
CA ILE A 602 35.34 -17.75 -20.44
C ILE A 602 36.22 -17.77 -21.68
N ALA A 603 36.17 -16.70 -22.47
CA ALA A 603 36.91 -16.56 -23.72
C ALA A 603 37.78 -15.29 -23.79
N GLY A 604 37.63 -14.37 -22.84
CA GLY A 604 38.46 -13.18 -22.71
C GLY A 604 38.39 -12.53 -21.33
N GLY A 605 39.10 -11.41 -21.17
CA GLY A 605 39.12 -10.62 -19.92
C GLY A 605 40.02 -11.14 -18.80
N SER A 606 39.92 -10.51 -17.62
CA SER A 606 40.63 -10.91 -16.40
C SER A 606 39.68 -11.60 -15.45
N VAL A 607 39.99 -12.82 -14.99
CA VAL A 607 39.20 -13.59 -14.03
C VAL A 607 40.14 -14.16 -12.97
N ALA A 608 39.88 -13.87 -11.69
CA ALA A 608 40.77 -14.27 -10.59
C ALA A 608 40.56 -15.73 -10.13
N ALA A 609 39.34 -16.25 -10.23
CA ALA A 609 39.00 -17.61 -9.83
C ALA A 609 37.83 -18.19 -10.63
N VAL A 610 37.69 -19.52 -10.64
CA VAL A 610 36.59 -20.23 -11.30
C VAL A 610 36.04 -21.32 -10.39
N ALA A 611 34.73 -21.35 -10.14
CA ALA A 611 34.13 -22.37 -9.27
C ALA A 611 32.94 -23.07 -9.95
N ALA A 612 32.96 -24.40 -10.01
CA ALA A 612 31.87 -25.19 -10.59
C ALA A 612 31.25 -26.11 -9.52
N ARG A 613 29.95 -25.96 -9.28
CA ARG A 613 29.18 -26.69 -8.26
C ARG A 613 28.06 -27.52 -8.92
N GLY A 614 27.65 -28.63 -8.30
CA GLY A 614 26.55 -29.45 -8.80
C GLY A 614 26.82 -30.11 -10.17
N ALA A 615 25.89 -29.96 -11.14
CA ALA A 615 26.00 -30.49 -12.50
C ALA A 615 26.53 -29.46 -13.52
N ALA A 616 27.15 -28.38 -13.04
CA ALA A 616 27.50 -27.23 -13.85
C ALA A 616 28.63 -27.53 -14.83
N VAL A 617 28.66 -26.75 -15.93
CA VAL A 617 29.71 -26.86 -16.95
C VAL A 617 30.38 -25.51 -17.17
N ILE A 618 31.67 -25.43 -16.90
CA ILE A 618 32.50 -24.26 -17.21
C ILE A 618 33.47 -24.62 -18.33
N GLU A 619 33.45 -23.85 -19.42
CA GLU A 619 34.38 -23.97 -20.54
C GLU A 619 35.29 -22.75 -20.60
N ILE A 620 36.60 -22.97 -20.49
CA ILE A 620 37.64 -21.94 -20.61
C ILE A 620 38.30 -22.12 -21.97
N ARG A 621 38.17 -21.11 -22.84
CA ARG A 621 38.69 -21.13 -24.21
C ARG A 621 40.00 -20.37 -24.31
N GLY A 622 41.02 -21.02 -24.86
CA GLY A 622 42.34 -20.43 -24.97
C GLY A 622 43.39 -21.37 -25.52
N SER A 623 44.64 -20.97 -25.37
CA SER A 623 45.82 -21.72 -25.78
C SER A 623 46.93 -21.59 -24.73
N GLY A 624 47.95 -22.46 -24.84
CA GLY A 624 49.12 -22.39 -23.97
C GLY A 624 48.86 -22.71 -22.49
N PHE A 625 47.78 -23.42 -22.17
CA PHE A 625 47.49 -23.83 -20.80
C PHE A 625 48.56 -24.78 -20.22
N ASP A 626 48.81 -24.66 -18.92
CA ASP A 626 49.69 -25.54 -18.16
C ASP A 626 49.07 -26.92 -17.84
N HIS A 627 47.78 -27.09 -18.16
CA HIS A 627 47.08 -28.37 -18.20
C HIS A 627 46.74 -28.78 -19.64
N PRO A 628 46.67 -30.08 -19.96
CA PRO A 628 46.25 -30.54 -21.28
C PRO A 628 44.80 -30.11 -21.57
N LEU A 629 44.51 -29.81 -22.84
CA LEU A 629 43.13 -29.55 -23.28
C LEU A 629 42.23 -30.75 -22.97
N GLY A 630 41.07 -30.49 -22.38
CA GLY A 630 40.21 -31.52 -21.80
C GLY A 630 39.63 -31.09 -20.46
N GLU A 631 38.98 -32.03 -19.79
CA GLU A 631 38.43 -31.82 -18.46
C GLU A 631 39.57 -31.80 -17.42
N LEU A 632 39.52 -30.83 -16.50
CA LEU A 632 40.46 -30.77 -15.39
C LEU A 632 40.17 -31.89 -14.40
N GLY A 633 41.20 -32.69 -14.05
CA GLY A 633 41.04 -33.88 -13.23
C GLY A 633 40.93 -33.63 -11.72
N ALA A 634 41.36 -32.47 -11.22
CA ALA A 634 41.37 -32.15 -9.79
C ALA A 634 40.04 -31.56 -9.30
N LEU A 635 39.80 -31.61 -7.99
CA LEU A 635 38.67 -30.91 -7.34
C LEU A 635 39.02 -29.45 -7.03
N ALA A 636 40.31 -29.11 -6.89
CA ALA A 636 40.78 -27.73 -6.81
C ALA A 636 42.23 -27.64 -7.30
N GLY A 637 42.67 -26.46 -7.74
CA GLY A 637 44.03 -26.19 -8.16
C GLY A 637 44.17 -24.85 -8.86
N ASP A 638 45.33 -24.61 -9.48
CA ASP A 638 45.57 -23.42 -10.30
C ASP A 638 45.70 -23.80 -11.77
N VAL A 639 45.30 -22.90 -12.66
CA VAL A 639 45.47 -23.00 -14.10
C VAL A 639 45.99 -21.67 -14.65
N ALA A 640 46.97 -21.76 -15.53
CA ALA A 640 47.52 -20.61 -16.23
C ALA A 640 47.58 -20.88 -17.74
N GLY A 641 47.38 -19.85 -18.56
CA GLY A 641 47.40 -19.94 -20.02
C GLY A 641 47.16 -18.60 -20.70
N THR A 642 46.60 -18.63 -21.90
CA THR A 642 46.20 -17.42 -22.63
C THR A 642 44.77 -17.62 -23.14
N LEU A 643 43.86 -16.69 -22.83
CA LEU A 643 42.47 -16.75 -23.32
C LEU A 643 42.39 -16.42 -24.81
N ALA A 644 41.24 -16.70 -25.44
CA ALA A 644 41.03 -16.54 -26.88
C ALA A 644 41.09 -15.08 -27.38
N ASP A 645 40.94 -14.09 -26.52
CA ASP A 645 41.17 -12.67 -26.84
C ASP A 645 42.66 -12.24 -26.75
N GLY A 646 43.55 -13.18 -26.41
CA GLY A 646 44.99 -12.95 -26.24
C GLY A 646 45.40 -12.49 -24.84
N THR A 647 44.48 -12.41 -23.88
CA THR A 647 44.80 -12.01 -22.51
C THR A 647 45.50 -13.15 -21.74
N PRO A 648 46.56 -12.85 -20.95
CA PRO A 648 47.12 -13.83 -20.02
C PRO A 648 46.08 -14.26 -19.00
N PHE A 649 45.95 -15.56 -18.78
CA PHE A 649 45.03 -16.16 -17.82
C PHE A 649 45.81 -16.79 -16.68
N ALA A 650 45.43 -16.47 -15.45
CA ALA A 650 45.88 -17.18 -14.26
C ALA A 650 44.73 -17.14 -13.25
N ALA A 651 44.17 -18.30 -12.93
CA ALA A 651 43.05 -18.40 -12.00
C ALA A 651 43.19 -19.65 -11.13
N SER A 652 42.76 -19.52 -9.88
CA SER A 652 42.46 -20.70 -9.07
C SER A 652 41.13 -21.30 -9.53
N PHE A 653 40.98 -22.61 -9.42
CA PHE A 653 39.74 -23.30 -9.73
C PHE A 653 39.32 -24.23 -8.60
N GLU A 654 38.00 -24.33 -8.39
CA GLU A 654 37.36 -25.29 -7.49
C GLU A 654 36.19 -25.98 -8.20
N ARG A 655 36.00 -27.28 -7.96
CA ARG A 655 35.04 -28.12 -8.66
C ARG A 655 34.50 -29.22 -7.76
N ASP A 656 33.18 -29.31 -7.66
CA ASP A 656 32.49 -30.37 -6.94
C ASP A 656 32.48 -31.71 -7.71
N ALA A 657 32.21 -32.79 -6.98
CA ALA A 657 31.94 -34.10 -7.55
C ALA A 657 30.64 -34.08 -8.37
N GLY A 658 30.75 -33.98 -9.70
CA GLY A 658 29.62 -33.91 -10.63
C GLY A 658 29.70 -32.73 -11.60
N ALA A 659 30.49 -31.70 -11.28
CA ALA A 659 30.69 -30.54 -12.11
C ALA A 659 31.84 -30.75 -13.12
N THR A 660 31.80 -30.04 -14.24
CA THR A 660 32.82 -30.12 -15.30
C THR A 660 33.48 -28.77 -15.52
N ILE A 661 34.79 -28.69 -15.34
CA ILE A 661 35.60 -27.56 -15.83
C ILE A 661 36.48 -28.08 -16.97
N ARG A 662 36.37 -27.48 -18.15
CA ARG A 662 37.04 -27.93 -19.37
C ARG A 662 37.86 -26.82 -20.01
N LEU A 663 39.10 -27.16 -20.35
CA LEU A 663 39.96 -26.35 -21.22
C LEU A 663 39.69 -26.73 -22.68
N ALA A 664 39.36 -25.74 -23.49
CA ALA A 664 39.06 -25.91 -24.91
C ALA A 664 39.99 -25.04 -25.77
N PRO A 665 40.37 -25.51 -26.97
CA PRO A 665 41.17 -24.70 -27.87
C PRO A 665 40.41 -23.45 -28.29
N GLU A 666 41.14 -22.38 -28.61
CA GLU A 666 40.58 -21.21 -29.27
C GLU A 666 39.74 -21.64 -30.48
N PRO A 667 38.56 -21.04 -30.71
CA PRO A 667 37.81 -21.30 -31.91
C PRO A 667 38.72 -20.96 -33.09
N ALA A 668 39.02 -21.95 -33.95
CA ALA A 668 39.82 -21.71 -35.14
C ALA A 668 39.24 -20.47 -35.83
N ALA A 669 40.07 -19.45 -36.06
CA ALA A 669 39.72 -18.27 -36.85
C ALA A 669 39.36 -18.73 -38.26
N THR A 670 38.16 -19.25 -38.38
CA THR A 670 37.61 -19.74 -39.62
C THR A 670 37.06 -18.47 -40.23
N ALA A 671 37.91 -17.81 -41.00
CA ALA A 671 37.45 -16.94 -42.08
C ALA A 671 36.59 -17.79 -43.01
N LEU A 672 35.33 -18.01 -42.63
CA LEU A 672 34.28 -18.45 -43.53
C LEU A 672 33.93 -17.25 -44.39
N SER A 673 34.81 -16.98 -45.35
CA SER A 673 34.39 -16.38 -46.61
C SER A 673 33.13 -17.12 -47.09
N LEU A 674 32.16 -16.36 -47.61
CA LEU A 674 30.88 -16.84 -48.15
C LEU A 674 30.96 -17.88 -49.29
N ALA A 675 32.10 -18.52 -49.54
CA ALA A 675 32.34 -19.41 -50.66
C ALA A 675 32.18 -20.92 -50.37
N SER A 676 32.07 -21.39 -49.11
CA SER A 676 31.96 -22.82 -48.81
C SER A 676 30.56 -23.33 -48.43
N LEU A 677 29.54 -22.47 -48.34
CA LEU A 677 28.12 -22.86 -48.21
C LEU A 677 27.58 -23.62 -49.44
N GLY A 678 28.29 -23.62 -50.57
CA GLY A 678 27.94 -24.37 -51.77
C GLY A 678 28.24 -25.88 -51.71
N ALA A 679 29.17 -26.33 -50.85
CA ALA A 679 29.64 -27.73 -50.87
C ALA A 679 28.86 -28.66 -49.92
N LEU A 680 28.32 -28.17 -48.80
CA LEU A 680 27.50 -29.00 -47.90
C LEU A 680 26.07 -29.26 -48.42
N ALA A 681 25.54 -28.37 -49.27
CA ALA A 681 24.25 -28.57 -49.93
C ALA A 681 24.28 -29.74 -50.96
N ALA A 682 25.47 -30.09 -51.48
CA ALA A 682 25.64 -31.21 -52.40
C ALA A 682 25.75 -32.57 -51.69
N ALA A 683 26.33 -32.62 -50.48
CA ALA A 683 26.47 -33.86 -49.69
C ALA A 683 25.14 -34.28 -49.03
N ALA A 684 24.32 -33.32 -48.58
CA ALA A 684 23.00 -33.59 -47.99
C ALA A 684 21.96 -34.14 -49.02
N ARG A 685 22.20 -33.94 -50.32
CA ARG A 685 21.39 -34.55 -51.41
C ARG A 685 21.79 -35.99 -51.75
N ALA A 686 22.98 -36.44 -51.35
CA ALA A 686 23.45 -37.81 -51.60
C ALA A 686 22.97 -38.81 -50.52
N ASP A 687 22.86 -38.38 -49.25
CA ASP A 687 22.50 -39.28 -48.14
C ASP A 687 20.99 -39.62 -48.09
N ARG A 688 20.11 -38.74 -48.59
CA ARG A 688 18.67 -39.05 -48.76
C ARG A 688 18.39 -40.16 -49.78
N ARG A 689 19.34 -40.52 -50.65
CA ARG A 689 19.22 -41.68 -51.56
C ARG A 689 19.77 -42.98 -50.98
N GLY A 690 20.53 -42.93 -49.88
CA GLY A 690 21.10 -44.11 -49.20
C GLY A 690 20.12 -44.77 -48.22
N ARG A 691 19.41 -43.98 -47.41
CA ARG A 691 18.47 -44.51 -46.40
C ARG A 691 17.16 -45.11 -46.94
N ALA A 692 16.86 -44.92 -48.23
CA ALA A 692 15.71 -45.56 -48.88
C ALA A 692 15.96 -47.04 -49.29
N ARG A 693 17.20 -47.55 -49.15
CA ARG A 693 17.55 -48.94 -49.51
C ARG A 693 17.67 -49.91 -48.33
N GLU A 694 17.61 -49.43 -47.08
CA GLU A 694 17.83 -50.28 -45.90
C GLU A 694 16.54 -50.70 -45.15
N LEU A 695 15.38 -50.20 -45.58
CA LEU A 695 14.05 -50.63 -45.09
C LEU A 695 13.43 -51.80 -45.89
N ALA A 696 14.16 -52.41 -46.83
CA ALA A 696 13.65 -53.46 -47.72
C ALA A 696 14.07 -54.91 -47.34
N ALA A 697 14.66 -55.15 -46.17
CA ALA A 697 15.12 -56.50 -45.80
C ALA A 697 14.90 -56.84 -44.32
N ARG A 698 13.66 -57.15 -43.93
CA ARG A 698 13.40 -58.05 -42.79
C ARG A 698 12.26 -59.03 -43.13
N PRO A 699 12.35 -60.33 -42.77
CA PRO A 699 11.38 -61.35 -43.17
C PRO A 699 10.13 -61.37 -42.27
N LYS A 700 8.97 -61.67 -42.86
CA LYS A 700 7.65 -61.84 -42.20
C LYS A 700 7.61 -63.08 -41.30
N PRO A 701 7.02 -63.01 -40.08
CA PRO A 701 6.54 -64.19 -39.36
C PRO A 701 5.14 -64.63 -39.85
N PRO A 702 4.78 -65.93 -39.71
CA PRO A 702 3.56 -66.50 -40.29
C PRO A 702 2.32 -66.29 -39.41
N LEU A 703 1.17 -66.14 -40.07
CA LEU A 703 -0.17 -66.07 -39.49
C LEU A 703 -0.67 -67.44 -39.01
N PRO A 704 -1.49 -67.51 -37.95
CA PRO A 704 -2.50 -68.55 -37.80
C PRO A 704 -3.93 -68.03 -38.10
N PHE A 705 -4.70 -68.92 -38.72
CA PHE A 705 -6.08 -68.79 -39.18
C PHE A 705 -7.12 -68.78 -38.04
N PRO A 706 -8.39 -68.42 -38.35
CA PRO A 706 -9.42 -68.09 -37.37
C PRO A 706 -10.30 -69.29 -37.00
N ALA A 707 -10.91 -69.19 -35.81
CA ALA A 707 -12.24 -69.73 -35.49
C ALA A 707 -12.90 -68.77 -34.51
#